data_AF-A0A416ZG14-F1
#
_entry.id   AF-A0A416ZG14-F1
#
_cell.length_a   1.000
_cell.length_b   1.000
_cell.length_c   1.000
_cell.angle_alpha   90.00
_cell.angle_beta   90.00
_cell.angle_gamma   90.00
#
_symmetry.space_group_name_H-M   'P 1'
#
loop_
_entity.id
_entity.type
_entity.pdbx_description
1 polymer ?
#
loop_
_entity_poly.entity_id
_entity_poly.type
_entity_poly.pdbx_seq_one_letter_code
_entity_poly.pdbx_strand_id
1 'polypeptide(L)'
;MPRFSVCIPSYNNACYLDACVKSVLSQDFRDIELIVINDGSTDDTCMLLNRIASSDARVIAVNRADNRGLHRTRAEGVELATGDYTVFLDSDDEFLPGFLTKLDSALRANPVDLLHFGIKVEDCGVGTSEASQFESYINAPLEELTGEGIMRAVFSPGAGGYRQDWRFTQRAFATPLLKRAFDSMTGADLGRAEDAYESFVTLAMATRSVTRNDIVGLLYNYGRGVNSGSSLSIEDFAEDAHEFWSSVCAIKNHAERMGTTVAKECSDGARWKLFDLLFNDWSNRVADCDKVEAARVAGVRSSYIACAVQLMRLARDAAYSAWEADESLDEGASFLEWYEAARELAGNEAAHSRRYQAFYNAAHGHIDDLRRRTRLRTFDEQDVRIFVSTHKRVDLFDSKVLQPVQVGCSMRDMRYDWALHDDEGENISTLNSMYCELTTQYWAWKNIDAPYIGFCHYRRYFDFSPELHEQNSYGEIMDGRIDQVSQAKYHLDDASIYKALEGVDIATTVVQDIRSYMGPEATLRSQYDAADHLYVEDLDRVVDILVRRHPEYSQDARAFLSGHTGCFCNMFIMRRDIFRAYCEWLFPLLEEFVNTTDMSKYSREGVRTPGHLSERLLNIYLLHQQRMHPELSIKRLQCVHFQEPDYKPGLKMPVRLDDLRQIVPVVFASDNNYVPMLTTTIYSMLSNASNNYRYDITVLHRDISGANQAIMREFFSSYDNVNLGFCDVSQVIEKYNLTTNNPHISVETYYRFLIQDLLPYYDKVLYLDSDLIIRGDVSELFATDLGDSLLAAAHDIDFVANVNMKRGDRLAYAKEILGMKDPYSYFQAGVLVLNTRAMRSRHTMEEWLEFASDDRFIYNDQDVLNAHCEGEVVYLDYSWNVMIDCFGRINKVFTFAPAYMFDAFIESRSNEKIVHYAGFEKPWKLAGCDRGELYWRYARETPFYESLLQHSIAGNRSGRLPDYLIHEPALSPRSPLRKIVDPIAPLGSARRELGKSIIRAIRGIR
;
A
#
# COMPACT_ATOMS: atom_id res chain seq x y z
N MET A 1 -51.65 30.57 31.46
CA MET A 1 -50.76 30.07 30.40
C MET A 1 -51.00 28.58 30.31
N PRO A 2 -51.03 27.99 29.10
CA PRO A 2 -51.15 26.54 28.93
C PRO A 2 -50.01 25.80 29.64
N ARG A 3 -50.21 24.54 29.98
CA ARG A 3 -49.13 23.69 30.50
C ARG A 3 -48.29 23.12 29.35
N PHE A 4 -48.95 22.70 28.27
CA PHE A 4 -48.29 22.15 27.09
C PHE A 4 -48.62 22.94 25.81
N SER A 5 -47.59 23.21 25.02
CA SER A 5 -47.70 23.57 23.61
C SER A 5 -47.43 22.32 22.78
N VAL A 6 -48.41 21.84 22.02
CA VAL A 6 -48.21 20.73 21.09
C VAL A 6 -47.97 21.32 19.70
N CYS A 7 -46.82 21.06 19.11
CA CYS A 7 -46.45 21.59 17.80
C CYS A 7 -46.50 20.50 16.73
N ILE A 8 -47.35 20.69 15.71
CA ILE A 8 -47.54 19.77 14.59
C ILE A 8 -47.11 20.46 13.28
N PRO A 9 -45.94 20.14 12.73
CA PRO A 9 -45.59 20.50 11.36
C PRO A 9 -46.36 19.61 10.37
N SER A 10 -46.89 20.20 9.30
CA SER A 10 -47.67 19.47 8.29
C SER A 10 -47.36 19.97 6.87
N TYR A 11 -47.05 19.03 5.97
CA TYR A 11 -46.89 19.28 4.53
C TYR A 11 -47.47 18.10 3.75
N ASN A 12 -48.50 18.33 2.94
CA ASN A 12 -49.17 17.32 2.10
C ASN A 12 -49.65 16.06 2.86
N ASN A 13 -50.17 16.24 4.08
CA ASN A 13 -50.59 15.15 4.98
C ASN A 13 -52.09 15.20 5.32
N ALA A 14 -52.94 15.71 4.43
CA ALA A 14 -54.37 15.88 4.69
C ALA A 14 -55.07 14.59 5.14
N CYS A 15 -54.61 13.43 4.65
CA CYS A 15 -55.19 12.13 4.96
C CYS A 15 -54.94 11.66 6.41
N TYR A 16 -53.90 12.15 7.07
CA TYR A 16 -53.55 11.75 8.44
C TYR A 16 -53.82 12.84 9.48
N LEU A 17 -53.79 14.11 9.07
CA LEU A 17 -53.85 15.26 9.98
C LEU A 17 -55.08 15.26 10.89
N ASP A 18 -56.25 14.82 10.41
CA ASP A 18 -57.47 14.79 11.21
C ASP A 18 -57.37 13.82 12.40
N ALA A 19 -56.79 12.62 12.20
CA ALA A 19 -56.58 11.64 13.26
C ALA A 19 -55.53 12.15 14.26
N CYS A 20 -54.41 12.67 13.73
CA CYS A 20 -53.33 13.28 14.51
C CYS A 20 -53.87 14.38 15.45
N VAL A 21 -54.59 15.37 14.92
CA VAL A 21 -55.17 16.47 15.71
C VAL A 21 -56.20 15.97 16.72
N LYS A 22 -57.08 15.04 16.33
CA LYS A 22 -58.06 14.44 17.25
C LYS A 22 -57.40 13.73 18.42
N SER A 23 -56.28 13.04 18.21
CA SER A 23 -55.53 12.36 19.27
C SER A 23 -55.05 13.32 20.37
N VAL A 24 -54.72 14.56 20.00
CA VAL A 24 -54.33 15.64 20.93
C VAL A 24 -55.55 16.26 21.61
N LEU A 25 -56.57 16.65 20.84
CA LEU A 25 -57.74 17.37 21.38
C LEU A 25 -58.63 16.50 22.29
N SER A 26 -58.56 15.17 22.12
CA SER A 26 -59.30 14.17 22.90
C SER A 26 -58.60 13.77 24.21
N GLN A 27 -57.39 14.27 24.49
CA GLN A 27 -56.71 14.04 25.77
C GLN A 27 -57.58 14.50 26.96
N ASP A 28 -57.45 13.78 28.08
CA ASP A 28 -58.13 14.10 29.34
C ASP A 28 -57.56 15.37 30.01
N PHE A 29 -56.36 15.79 29.59
CA PHE A 29 -55.68 17.01 30.01
C PHE A 29 -56.10 18.21 29.14
N ARG A 30 -56.55 19.32 29.77
CA ARG A 30 -57.16 20.46 29.05
C ARG A 30 -56.30 21.72 28.94
N ASP A 31 -55.28 21.88 29.79
CA ASP A 31 -54.38 23.05 29.77
C ASP A 31 -53.34 22.92 28.65
N ILE A 32 -53.83 22.93 27.41
CA ILE A 32 -53.02 22.78 26.20
C ILE A 32 -53.33 23.88 25.20
N GLU A 33 -52.33 24.21 24.39
CA GLU A 33 -52.51 24.83 23.08
C GLU A 33 -51.95 23.90 22.02
N LEU A 34 -52.61 23.83 20.86
CA LEU A 34 -52.20 23.02 19.73
C LEU A 34 -51.84 23.93 18.57
N ILE A 35 -50.55 24.00 18.23
CA ILE A 35 -50.02 24.80 17.16
C ILE A 35 -49.80 23.88 15.95
N VAL A 36 -50.54 24.11 14.88
CA VAL A 36 -50.39 23.34 13.63
C VAL A 36 -49.95 24.28 12.53
N ILE A 37 -48.80 23.97 11.94
CA ILE A 37 -48.19 24.79 10.89
C ILE A 37 -48.23 24.01 9.59
N ASN A 38 -49.04 24.49 8.66
CA ASN A 38 -49.11 24.01 7.30
C ASN A 38 -48.06 24.72 6.44
N ASP A 39 -47.00 24.00 6.09
CA ASP A 39 -45.81 24.51 5.39
C ASP A 39 -46.00 24.50 3.86
N GLY A 40 -47.04 25.17 3.38
CA GLY A 40 -47.30 25.33 1.95
C GLY A 40 -47.86 24.08 1.25
N SER A 41 -48.68 23.27 1.94
CA SER A 41 -49.31 22.09 1.32
C SER A 41 -50.14 22.43 0.09
N THR A 42 -50.10 21.55 -0.91
CA THR A 42 -50.87 21.63 -2.15
C THR A 42 -52.12 20.75 -2.15
N ASP A 43 -52.29 19.92 -1.13
CA ASP A 43 -53.47 19.09 -0.90
C ASP A 43 -54.52 19.80 0.00
N ASP A 44 -55.50 19.03 0.48
CA ASP A 44 -56.61 19.54 1.32
C ASP A 44 -56.19 19.94 2.76
N THR A 45 -54.90 19.87 3.11
CA THR A 45 -54.38 20.16 4.47
C THR A 45 -54.81 21.55 4.94
N CYS A 46 -54.67 22.57 4.09
CA CYS A 46 -55.03 23.96 4.42
C CYS A 46 -56.52 24.09 4.77
N MET A 47 -57.39 23.49 3.95
CA MET A 47 -58.84 23.51 4.16
C MET A 47 -59.21 22.79 5.47
N LEU A 48 -58.63 21.61 5.70
CA LEU A 48 -58.88 20.81 6.90
C LEU A 48 -58.44 21.57 8.16
N LEU A 49 -57.24 22.12 8.15
CA LEU A 49 -56.69 22.85 9.29
C LEU A 49 -57.54 24.07 9.66
N ASN A 50 -57.96 24.86 8.67
CA ASN A 50 -58.84 26.02 8.92
C ASN A 50 -60.19 25.61 9.52
N ARG A 51 -60.76 24.49 9.08
CA ARG A 51 -61.99 23.94 9.64
C ARG A 51 -61.81 23.56 11.10
N ILE A 52 -60.74 22.84 11.42
CA ILE A 52 -60.42 22.42 12.79
C ILE A 52 -60.24 23.64 13.70
N ALA A 53 -59.44 24.63 13.28
CA ALA A 53 -59.18 25.84 14.07
C ALA A 53 -60.44 26.67 14.33
N SER A 54 -61.40 26.69 13.40
CA SER A 54 -62.69 27.33 13.63
C SER A 54 -63.58 26.62 14.65
N SER A 55 -63.31 25.33 14.92
CA SER A 55 -64.14 24.47 15.78
C SER A 55 -63.62 24.31 17.21
N ASP A 56 -62.33 24.53 17.45
CA ASP A 56 -61.72 24.43 18.78
C ASP A 56 -60.72 25.58 18.99
N ALA A 57 -61.01 26.45 19.96
CA ALA A 57 -60.22 27.65 20.26
C ALA A 57 -58.81 27.35 20.80
N ARG A 58 -58.51 26.10 21.15
CA ARG A 58 -57.16 25.67 21.55
C ARG A 58 -56.21 25.52 20.35
N VAL A 59 -56.74 25.48 19.13
CA VAL A 59 -55.96 25.23 17.91
C VAL A 59 -55.52 26.55 17.27
N ILE A 60 -54.21 26.71 17.14
CA ILE A 60 -53.56 27.83 16.46
C ILE A 60 -53.11 27.30 15.09
N ALA A 61 -53.85 27.67 14.05
CA ALA A 61 -53.54 27.30 12.67
C ALA A 61 -52.67 28.37 11.99
N VAL A 62 -51.53 27.94 11.44
CA VAL A 62 -50.66 28.78 10.60
C VAL A 62 -50.59 28.17 9.22
N ASN A 63 -50.98 28.93 8.18
CA ASN A 63 -50.89 28.49 6.79
C ASN A 63 -49.88 29.34 6.03
N ARG A 64 -48.88 28.70 5.43
CA ARG A 64 -47.89 29.33 4.57
C ARG A 64 -48.23 29.19 3.10
N ALA A 65 -47.68 30.09 2.29
CA ALA A 65 -47.82 30.08 0.83
C ALA A 65 -46.76 29.21 0.15
N ASP A 66 -45.60 29.06 0.79
CA ASP A 66 -44.41 28.39 0.30
C ASP A 66 -43.88 27.41 1.36
N ASN A 67 -43.40 26.24 0.92
CA ASN A 67 -42.71 25.27 1.78
C ASN A 67 -41.31 25.80 2.11
N ARG A 68 -40.98 25.85 3.40
CA ARG A 68 -39.69 26.36 3.92
C ARG A 68 -38.87 25.32 4.66
N GLY A 69 -39.26 24.05 4.55
CA GLY A 69 -38.61 22.94 5.22
C GLY A 69 -39.06 22.76 6.67
N LEU A 70 -38.90 21.53 7.16
CA LEU A 70 -39.35 21.09 8.47
C LEU A 70 -38.66 21.86 9.62
N HIS A 71 -37.38 22.18 9.46
CA HIS A 71 -36.60 22.95 10.43
C HIS A 71 -37.22 24.33 10.72
N ARG A 72 -37.56 25.08 9.66
CA ARG A 72 -38.18 26.41 9.79
C ARG A 72 -39.60 26.34 10.32
N THR A 73 -40.31 25.28 9.97
CA THR A 73 -41.67 25.02 10.44
C THR A 73 -41.67 24.75 11.95
N ARG A 74 -40.75 23.93 12.46
CA ARG A 74 -40.58 23.73 13.91
C ARG A 74 -40.17 25.02 14.63
N ALA A 75 -39.28 25.81 14.04
CA ALA A 75 -38.84 27.09 14.62
C ALA A 75 -40.00 28.07 14.85
N GLU A 76 -40.90 28.23 13.87
CA GLU A 76 -42.10 29.06 14.02
C GLU A 76 -43.05 28.49 15.08
N GLY A 77 -43.17 27.16 15.18
CA GLY A 77 -43.95 26.51 16.23
C GLY A 77 -43.40 26.82 17.62
N VAL A 78 -42.08 26.81 17.78
CA VAL A 78 -41.40 27.18 19.02
C VAL A 78 -41.59 28.66 19.34
N GLU A 79 -41.54 29.55 18.35
CA GLU A 79 -41.77 30.98 18.55
C GLU A 79 -43.16 31.26 19.13
N LEU A 80 -44.18 30.59 18.58
CA LEU A 80 -45.59 30.70 18.97
C LEU A 80 -45.91 30.02 20.30
N ALA A 81 -45.11 29.04 20.74
CA ALA A 81 -45.36 28.30 21.97
C ALA A 81 -45.33 29.20 23.22
N THR A 82 -46.38 29.12 24.03
CA THR A 82 -46.59 29.83 25.30
C THR A 82 -46.75 28.91 26.51
N GLY A 83 -46.83 27.60 26.30
CA GLY A 83 -46.92 26.60 27.36
C GLY A 83 -45.64 26.50 28.20
N ASP A 84 -45.71 25.90 29.39
CA ASP A 84 -44.52 25.63 30.20
C ASP A 84 -43.56 24.65 29.49
N TYR A 85 -44.13 23.65 28.81
CA TYR A 85 -43.42 22.64 28.05
C TYR A 85 -43.95 22.55 26.61
N THR A 86 -43.08 22.28 25.65
CA THR A 86 -43.43 21.99 24.25
C THR A 86 -43.19 20.52 23.94
N VAL A 87 -44.12 19.91 23.20
CA VAL A 87 -44.01 18.55 22.65
C VAL A 87 -44.26 18.61 21.16
N PHE A 88 -43.44 17.90 20.36
CA PHE A 88 -43.64 17.80 18.92
C PHE A 88 -44.39 16.52 18.56
N LEU A 89 -45.23 16.59 17.55
CA LEU A 89 -45.96 15.45 17.00
C LEU A 89 -45.98 15.58 15.49
N ASP A 90 -45.49 14.55 14.79
CA ASP A 90 -45.55 14.51 13.32
C ASP A 90 -47.00 14.30 12.87
N SER A 91 -47.37 14.88 11.71
CA SER A 91 -48.76 14.97 11.24
C SER A 91 -49.38 13.62 10.82
N ASP A 92 -48.58 12.56 10.78
CA ASP A 92 -48.95 11.17 10.51
C ASP A 92 -48.89 10.24 11.73
N ASP A 93 -48.62 10.80 12.92
CA ASP A 93 -48.59 10.10 14.21
C ASP A 93 -49.71 10.54 15.16
N GLU A 94 -49.91 9.79 16.25
CA GLU A 94 -50.99 10.03 17.21
C GLU A 94 -50.53 9.94 18.67
N PHE A 95 -51.10 10.78 19.55
CA PHE A 95 -50.94 10.61 21.00
C PHE A 95 -51.84 9.51 21.56
N LEU A 96 -51.30 8.70 22.46
CA LEU A 96 -52.06 7.69 23.18
C LEU A 96 -52.96 8.31 24.27
N PRO A 97 -54.12 7.70 24.59
CA PRO A 97 -55.02 8.22 25.62
C PRO A 97 -54.36 8.36 27.00
N GLY A 98 -54.57 9.50 27.65
CA GLY A 98 -54.07 9.79 29.02
C GLY A 98 -52.58 10.14 29.08
N PHE A 99 -51.93 10.31 27.93
CA PHE A 99 -50.51 10.64 27.84
C PHE A 99 -50.17 11.95 28.57
N LEU A 100 -50.86 13.04 28.23
CA LEU A 100 -50.52 14.38 28.76
C LEU A 100 -50.71 14.48 30.28
N THR A 101 -51.69 13.77 30.84
CA THR A 101 -51.91 13.70 32.30
C THR A 101 -50.75 12.99 33.00
N LYS A 102 -50.28 11.85 32.45
CA LYS A 102 -49.11 11.13 32.99
C LYS A 102 -47.83 11.96 32.88
N LEU A 103 -47.65 12.62 31.74
CA LEU A 103 -46.52 13.51 31.46
C LEU A 103 -46.48 14.68 32.46
N ASP A 104 -47.61 15.37 32.68
CA ASP A 104 -47.71 16.47 33.65
C ASP A 104 -47.40 16.00 35.08
N SER A 105 -47.95 14.84 35.47
CA SER A 105 -47.67 14.26 36.79
C SER A 105 -46.18 14.00 37.00
N ALA A 106 -45.46 13.53 35.98
CA ALA A 106 -44.02 13.30 36.06
C ALA A 106 -43.23 14.62 36.12
N LEU A 107 -43.59 15.61 35.29
CA LEU A 107 -42.93 16.91 35.26
C LEU A 107 -43.18 17.76 36.52
N ARG A 108 -44.34 17.61 37.17
CA ARG A 108 -44.60 18.24 38.47
C ARG A 108 -43.81 17.61 39.61
N ALA A 109 -43.71 16.29 39.60
CA ALA A 109 -42.93 15.55 40.59
C ALA A 109 -41.42 15.82 40.43
N ASN A 110 -40.97 16.00 39.18
CA ASN A 110 -39.56 16.20 38.87
C ASN A 110 -39.38 17.21 37.73
N PRO A 111 -39.35 18.52 38.01
CA PRO A 111 -39.11 19.53 36.98
C PRO A 111 -37.73 19.37 36.33
N VAL A 112 -37.72 19.29 35.01
CA VAL A 112 -36.53 19.05 34.18
C VAL A 112 -36.58 19.89 32.92
N ASP A 113 -35.43 20.10 32.27
CA ASP A 113 -35.36 20.80 30.99
C ASP A 113 -35.94 19.93 29.87
N LEU A 114 -35.76 18.61 29.98
CA LEU A 114 -36.31 17.66 29.03
C LEU A 114 -36.67 16.32 29.67
N LEU A 115 -37.77 15.74 29.20
CA LEU A 115 -38.24 14.43 29.61
C LEU A 115 -38.45 13.57 28.36
N HIS A 116 -37.74 12.46 28.27
CA HIS A 116 -37.93 11.43 27.23
C HIS A 116 -39.01 10.44 27.68
N PHE A 117 -39.95 10.15 26.80
CA PHE A 117 -41.05 9.21 27.05
C PHE A 117 -41.05 8.08 26.01
N GLY A 118 -41.70 6.97 26.34
CA GLY A 118 -41.74 5.80 25.47
C GLY A 118 -42.74 5.92 24.31
N ILE A 119 -42.57 5.07 23.31
CA ILE A 119 -43.44 4.96 22.13
C ILE A 119 -44.06 3.58 22.00
N LYS A 120 -45.13 3.49 21.23
CA LYS A 120 -45.63 2.25 20.64
C LYS A 120 -45.49 2.35 19.14
N VAL A 121 -44.93 1.33 18.49
CA VAL A 121 -44.69 1.32 17.05
C VAL A 121 -45.78 0.52 16.34
N GLU A 122 -46.40 1.12 15.33
CA GLU A 122 -47.29 0.45 14.39
C GLU A 122 -46.53 0.17 13.09
N ASP A 123 -46.46 -1.09 12.65
CA ASP A 123 -45.80 -1.48 11.40
C ASP A 123 -46.64 -1.03 10.19
N CYS A 124 -46.16 -0.01 9.49
CA CYS A 124 -46.77 0.54 8.29
C CYS A 124 -45.95 0.21 7.03
N GLY A 125 -45.34 -0.97 6.98
CA GLY A 125 -44.66 -1.49 5.79
C GLY A 125 -43.13 -1.60 5.90
N VAL A 126 -42.58 -1.51 7.12
CA VAL A 126 -41.15 -1.70 7.41
C VAL A 126 -40.83 -3.13 7.84
N GLY A 127 -41.85 -3.89 8.28
CA GLY A 127 -41.70 -5.26 8.73
C GLY A 127 -41.63 -5.40 10.25
N THR A 128 -42.28 -6.43 10.75
CA THR A 128 -42.58 -6.58 12.18
C THR A 128 -41.34 -6.70 13.07
N SER A 129 -40.26 -7.31 12.56
CA SER A 129 -39.00 -7.42 13.30
C SER A 129 -38.32 -6.07 13.46
N GLU A 130 -38.24 -5.28 12.38
CA GLU A 130 -37.64 -3.95 12.42
C GLU A 130 -38.44 -3.01 13.33
N ALA A 131 -39.77 -3.02 13.20
CA ALA A 131 -40.67 -2.27 14.06
C ALA A 131 -40.48 -2.62 15.56
N SER A 132 -40.36 -3.90 15.90
CA SER A 132 -40.17 -4.36 17.28
C SER A 132 -38.81 -3.99 17.85
N GLN A 133 -37.74 -4.08 17.04
CA GLN A 133 -36.40 -3.68 17.44
C GLN A 133 -36.32 -2.16 17.66
N PHE A 134 -36.97 -1.38 16.78
CA PHE A 134 -37.03 0.06 16.90
C PHE A 134 -37.79 0.48 18.17
N GLU A 135 -38.97 -0.12 18.45
CA GLU A 135 -39.71 0.11 19.69
C GLU A 135 -38.86 -0.20 20.93
N SER A 136 -38.15 -1.33 20.91
CA SER A 136 -37.29 -1.77 22.03
C SER A 136 -36.12 -0.82 22.25
N TYR A 137 -35.52 -0.29 21.19
CA TYR A 137 -34.43 0.67 21.26
C TYR A 137 -34.88 2.00 21.86
N ILE A 138 -36.01 2.55 21.40
CA ILE A 138 -36.56 3.81 21.93
C ILE A 138 -36.97 3.66 23.40
N ASN A 139 -37.60 2.53 23.74
CA ASN A 139 -38.10 2.27 25.09
C ASN A 139 -37.00 1.74 26.05
N ALA A 140 -35.74 1.69 25.63
CA ALA A 140 -34.63 1.25 26.47
C ALA A 140 -34.47 2.16 27.71
N PRO A 141 -34.41 1.59 28.93
CA PRO A 141 -34.29 2.38 30.14
C PRO A 141 -32.96 3.12 30.17
N LEU A 142 -32.97 4.35 30.68
CA LEU A 142 -31.79 5.18 30.80
C LEU A 142 -31.82 5.95 32.12
N GLU A 143 -30.68 6.05 32.78
CA GLU A 143 -30.54 6.82 34.01
C GLU A 143 -30.80 8.32 33.79
N GLU A 144 -30.99 9.06 34.89
CA GLU A 144 -31.05 10.51 34.83
C GLU A 144 -29.70 11.07 34.32
N LEU A 145 -29.76 11.99 33.36
CA LEU A 145 -28.58 12.59 32.73
C LEU A 145 -28.49 14.07 33.02
N THR A 146 -27.27 14.56 33.22
CA THR A 146 -27.00 15.98 33.48
C THR A 146 -25.87 16.51 32.60
N GLY A 147 -25.99 17.76 32.18
CA GLY A 147 -24.99 18.47 31.37
C GLY A 147 -24.52 17.66 30.16
N GLU A 148 -23.21 17.52 30.00
CA GLU A 148 -22.57 16.82 28.88
C GLU A 148 -22.98 15.34 28.73
N GLY A 149 -23.45 14.69 29.80
CA GLY A 149 -23.96 13.31 29.75
C GLY A 149 -25.19 13.16 28.85
N ILE A 150 -25.99 14.22 28.71
CA ILE A 150 -27.18 14.26 27.84
C ILE A 150 -26.75 14.14 26.37
N MET A 151 -25.77 14.93 25.95
CA MET A 151 -25.24 14.87 24.58
C MET A 151 -24.58 13.53 24.27
N ARG A 152 -23.75 13.03 25.20
CA ARG A 152 -23.04 11.75 25.02
C ARG A 152 -24.00 10.59 24.80
N ALA A 153 -25.15 10.56 25.49
CA ALA A 153 -26.12 9.48 25.34
C ALA A 153 -26.71 9.39 23.91
N VAL A 154 -26.84 10.53 23.22
CA VAL A 154 -27.47 10.61 21.89
C VAL A 154 -26.44 10.59 20.75
N PHE A 155 -25.28 11.20 20.95
CA PHE A 155 -24.32 11.51 19.89
C PHE A 155 -22.92 10.93 20.08
N SER A 156 -22.64 10.20 21.17
CA SER A 156 -21.36 9.48 21.32
C SER A 156 -21.60 7.97 21.35
N PRO A 157 -20.99 7.18 20.45
CA PRO A 157 -21.23 5.74 20.37
C PRO A 157 -20.58 4.91 21.50
N GLY A 158 -19.70 5.48 22.33
CA GLY A 158 -19.10 4.80 23.49
C GLY A 158 -18.62 3.36 23.25
N ALA A 159 -18.57 2.53 24.30
CA ALA A 159 -18.32 1.08 24.20
C ALA A 159 -19.62 0.25 24.00
N GLY A 160 -20.79 0.89 24.13
CA GLY A 160 -22.11 0.25 24.11
C GLY A 160 -23.06 0.75 23.02
N GLY A 161 -22.57 1.50 22.04
CA GLY A 161 -23.40 2.17 21.03
C GLY A 161 -24.04 3.46 21.52
N TYR A 162 -24.90 4.04 20.68
CA TYR A 162 -25.75 5.17 21.04
C TYR A 162 -26.82 4.70 22.03
N ARG A 163 -26.95 5.40 23.16
CA ARG A 163 -27.81 4.97 24.28
C ARG A 163 -29.22 5.54 24.21
N GLN A 164 -29.44 6.56 23.39
CA GLN A 164 -30.75 7.17 23.17
C GLN A 164 -30.84 7.73 21.75
N ASP A 165 -32.04 7.73 21.17
CA ASP A 165 -32.27 8.28 19.83
C ASP A 165 -32.28 9.82 19.81
N TRP A 166 -32.07 10.46 18.66
CA TRP A 166 -32.08 11.92 18.56
C TRP A 166 -33.44 12.52 18.15
N ARG A 167 -34.47 11.74 17.80
CA ARG A 167 -35.72 12.33 17.28
C ARG A 167 -36.40 13.29 18.25
N PHE A 168 -36.97 14.35 17.71
CA PHE A 168 -37.61 15.43 18.48
C PHE A 168 -38.97 15.05 19.10
N THR A 169 -39.70 14.11 18.47
CA THR A 169 -41.09 13.78 18.80
C THR A 169 -41.30 12.98 20.08
N GLN A 170 -40.22 12.46 20.67
CA GLN A 170 -40.27 11.56 21.84
C GLN A 170 -39.86 12.26 23.14
N ARG A 171 -39.96 13.60 23.15
CA ARG A 171 -39.45 14.46 24.21
C ARG A 171 -40.42 15.59 24.51
N ALA A 172 -40.58 15.87 25.80
CA ALA A 172 -41.15 17.12 26.29
C ALA A 172 -40.02 18.05 26.71
N PHE A 173 -39.97 19.25 26.15
CA PHE A 173 -38.92 20.23 26.42
C PHE A 173 -39.49 21.42 27.17
N ALA A 174 -38.75 21.97 28.13
CA ALA A 174 -39.10 23.24 28.71
C ALA A 174 -39.09 24.31 27.61
N THR A 175 -40.21 25.01 27.41
CA THR A 175 -40.36 26.00 26.33
C THR A 175 -39.25 27.07 26.35
N PRO A 176 -38.78 27.57 27.51
CA PRO A 176 -37.66 28.50 27.54
C PRO A 176 -36.33 27.93 27.02
N LEU A 177 -36.09 26.62 27.16
CA LEU A 177 -34.91 25.97 26.58
C LEU A 177 -35.01 25.97 25.06
N LEU A 178 -36.15 25.53 24.50
CA LEU A 178 -36.35 25.48 23.05
C LEU A 178 -36.22 26.85 22.40
N LYS A 179 -36.83 27.89 22.98
CA LYS A 179 -36.71 29.25 22.44
C LYS A 179 -35.25 29.68 22.34
N ARG A 180 -34.47 29.53 23.40
CA ARG A 180 -33.02 29.83 23.37
C ARG A 180 -32.26 28.99 22.36
N ALA A 181 -32.60 27.70 22.23
CA ALA A 181 -31.93 26.80 21.31
C ALA A 181 -32.21 27.21 19.85
N PHE A 182 -33.48 27.35 19.46
CA PHE A 182 -33.90 27.74 18.11
C PHE A 182 -33.45 29.16 17.74
N ASP A 183 -33.38 30.10 18.68
CA ASP A 183 -32.81 31.44 18.46
C ASP A 183 -31.31 31.40 18.07
N SER A 184 -30.61 30.31 18.42
CA SER A 184 -29.19 30.11 18.10
C SER A 184 -28.94 29.25 16.85
N MET A 185 -30.00 28.63 16.32
CA MET A 185 -29.92 27.73 15.18
C MET A 185 -29.76 28.49 13.86
N THR A 186 -29.27 27.80 12.83
CA THR A 186 -29.17 28.37 11.49
C THR A 186 -30.54 28.62 10.88
N GLY A 187 -30.61 29.58 9.98
CA GLY A 187 -31.78 29.80 9.15
C GLY A 187 -31.75 29.11 7.78
N ALA A 188 -30.71 28.34 7.50
CA ALA A 188 -30.60 27.59 6.26
C ALA A 188 -31.68 26.50 6.19
N ASP A 189 -32.10 26.17 4.97
CA ASP A 189 -32.81 24.92 4.73
C ASP A 189 -31.79 23.78 4.85
N LEU A 190 -32.10 22.79 5.68
CA LEU A 190 -31.22 21.66 5.98
C LEU A 190 -31.67 20.37 5.27
N GLY A 191 -32.86 20.37 4.65
CA GLY A 191 -33.43 19.16 4.05
C GLY A 191 -33.66 18.05 5.07
N ARG A 192 -33.40 16.81 4.67
CA ARG A 192 -33.51 15.59 5.49
C ARG A 192 -32.46 15.54 6.61
N ALA A 193 -32.85 14.91 7.72
CA ALA A 193 -32.06 14.74 8.94
C ALA A 193 -31.76 16.04 9.71
N GLU A 194 -32.59 17.06 9.53
CA GLU A 194 -32.53 18.33 10.24
C GLU A 194 -32.77 18.18 11.75
N ASP A 195 -33.56 17.18 12.14
CA ASP A 195 -33.85 16.84 13.54
C ASP A 195 -32.59 16.46 14.35
N ALA A 196 -31.57 15.91 13.68
CA ALA A 196 -30.28 15.63 14.30
C ALA A 196 -29.57 16.94 14.71
N TYR A 197 -29.64 17.98 13.87
CA TYR A 197 -29.08 19.29 14.19
C TYR A 197 -29.88 19.99 15.29
N GLU A 198 -31.21 19.97 15.20
CA GLU A 198 -32.10 20.53 16.21
C GLU A 198 -31.82 19.91 17.58
N SER A 199 -31.61 18.59 17.62
CA SER A 199 -31.29 17.85 18.84
C SER A 199 -29.92 18.15 19.34
N PHE A 200 -28.93 18.27 18.46
CA PHE A 200 -27.59 18.62 18.87
C PHE A 200 -27.56 19.95 19.63
N VAL A 201 -28.16 21.00 19.06
CA VAL A 201 -28.18 22.34 19.67
C VAL A 201 -29.02 22.37 20.94
N THR A 202 -30.20 21.74 20.94
CA THR A 202 -31.09 21.78 22.10
C THR A 202 -30.52 21.01 23.28
N LEU A 203 -29.97 19.82 23.05
CA LEU A 203 -29.38 18.99 24.10
C LEU A 203 -28.06 19.58 24.62
N ALA A 204 -27.31 20.33 23.80
CA ALA A 204 -26.13 21.08 24.24
C ALA A 204 -26.44 22.16 25.29
N MET A 205 -27.66 22.71 25.27
CA MET A 205 -28.11 23.76 26.19
C MET A 205 -28.87 23.23 27.41
N ALA A 206 -29.14 21.93 27.45
CA ALA A 206 -29.88 21.31 28.54
C ALA A 206 -28.98 21.02 29.75
N THR A 207 -29.53 21.21 30.94
CA THR A 207 -28.81 20.91 32.19
C THR A 207 -29.24 19.58 32.80
N ARG A 208 -30.51 19.19 32.62
CA ARG A 208 -31.07 17.99 33.25
C ARG A 208 -32.11 17.30 32.37
N SER A 209 -31.95 15.99 32.22
CA SER A 209 -32.79 15.10 31.42
C SER A 209 -33.22 13.87 32.21
N VAL A 210 -34.48 13.48 32.10
CA VAL A 210 -35.00 12.23 32.70
C VAL A 210 -35.72 11.40 31.65
N THR A 211 -35.51 10.09 31.71
CA THR A 211 -36.20 9.10 30.87
C THR A 211 -37.31 8.40 31.66
N ARG A 212 -38.54 8.41 31.13
CA ARG A 212 -39.73 7.80 31.75
C ARG A 212 -40.48 6.93 30.74
N ASN A 213 -39.90 5.77 30.43
CA ASN A 213 -40.49 4.83 29.46
C ASN A 213 -41.70 4.07 30.02
N ASP A 214 -42.00 4.21 31.32
CA ASP A 214 -43.29 3.82 31.89
C ASP A 214 -44.45 4.71 31.39
N ILE A 215 -44.12 5.87 30.83
CA ILE A 215 -45.05 6.75 30.13
C ILE A 215 -44.89 6.48 28.63
N VAL A 216 -45.75 5.64 28.07
CA VAL A 216 -45.83 5.43 26.62
C VAL A 216 -46.86 6.41 26.04
N GLY A 217 -46.38 7.38 25.26
CA GLY A 217 -47.15 8.57 24.88
C GLY A 217 -47.53 8.69 23.42
N LEU A 218 -46.71 8.13 22.53
CA LEU A 218 -46.81 8.29 21.08
C LEU A 218 -47.08 6.94 20.42
N LEU A 219 -48.07 6.89 19.53
CA LEU A 219 -48.23 5.84 18.53
C LEU A 219 -47.48 6.27 17.28
N TYR A 220 -46.32 5.66 17.04
CA TYR A 220 -45.41 5.96 15.94
C TYR A 220 -45.72 5.02 14.76
N ASN A 221 -46.23 5.57 13.67
CA ASN A 221 -46.61 4.81 12.47
C ASN A 221 -45.40 4.57 11.56
N TYR A 222 -44.58 3.58 11.88
CA TYR A 222 -43.29 3.38 11.22
C TYR A 222 -43.46 2.86 9.79
N GLY A 223 -43.11 3.69 8.81
CA GLY A 223 -43.27 3.42 7.38
C GLY A 223 -44.26 4.35 6.67
N ARG A 224 -44.97 5.23 7.40
CA ARG A 224 -45.72 6.35 6.81
C ARG A 224 -44.77 7.52 6.49
N GLY A 225 -45.12 8.32 5.48
CA GLY A 225 -44.26 9.41 4.98
C GLY A 225 -43.11 8.94 4.07
N VAL A 226 -42.17 9.83 3.77
CA VAL A 226 -41.09 9.76 2.74
C VAL A 226 -40.15 8.53 2.81
N ASN A 227 -40.40 7.57 3.70
CA ASN A 227 -39.60 6.36 3.90
C ASN A 227 -40.24 5.08 3.32
N SER A 228 -41.24 5.17 2.45
CA SER A 228 -41.89 4.00 1.89
C SER A 228 -41.07 3.36 0.75
N GLY A 229 -40.19 2.40 1.06
CA GLY A 229 -39.82 1.23 0.22
C GLY A 229 -39.43 1.41 -1.26
N SER A 230 -39.29 2.63 -1.77
CA SER A 230 -38.98 2.92 -3.17
C SER A 230 -37.47 2.86 -3.40
N SER A 231 -37.10 2.31 -4.55
CA SER A 231 -35.72 2.33 -5.04
C SER A 231 -35.25 3.79 -5.20
N LEU A 232 -34.03 4.08 -4.75
CA LEU A 232 -33.38 5.37 -4.95
C LEU A 232 -32.58 5.33 -6.25
N SER A 233 -32.75 6.36 -7.09
CA SER A 233 -31.81 6.61 -8.19
C SER A 233 -30.47 7.14 -7.65
N ILE A 234 -29.44 7.17 -8.51
CA ILE A 234 -28.14 7.77 -8.18
C ILE A 234 -28.32 9.23 -7.77
N GLU A 235 -29.16 9.97 -8.51
CA GLU A 235 -29.45 11.38 -8.26
C GLU A 235 -30.21 11.60 -6.95
N ASP A 236 -31.23 10.79 -6.66
CA ASP A 236 -31.99 10.89 -5.40
C ASP A 236 -31.08 10.63 -4.19
N PHE A 237 -30.25 9.59 -4.26
CA PHE A 237 -29.30 9.27 -3.19
C PHE A 237 -28.23 10.36 -3.02
N ALA A 238 -27.77 10.97 -4.11
CA ALA A 238 -26.82 12.06 -4.06
C ALA A 238 -27.40 13.34 -3.43
N GLU A 239 -28.70 13.58 -3.62
CA GLU A 239 -29.40 14.69 -2.96
C GLU A 239 -29.60 14.40 -1.46
N ASP A 240 -30.01 13.18 -1.08
CA ASP A 240 -30.05 12.75 0.32
C ASP A 240 -28.67 12.93 0.99
N ALA A 241 -27.58 12.57 0.30
CA ALA A 241 -26.22 12.76 0.81
C ALA A 241 -25.89 14.25 1.03
N HIS A 242 -26.36 15.15 0.16
CA HIS A 242 -26.17 16.59 0.28
C HIS A 242 -26.92 17.16 1.50
N GLU A 243 -28.16 16.75 1.71
CA GLU A 243 -29.01 17.19 2.82
C GLU A 243 -28.44 16.71 4.17
N PHE A 244 -28.05 15.44 4.25
CA PHE A 244 -27.36 14.89 5.43
C PHE A 244 -26.06 15.66 5.72
N TRP A 245 -25.29 16.00 4.68
CA TRP A 245 -24.06 16.76 4.84
C TRP A 245 -24.30 18.19 5.33
N SER A 246 -25.39 18.81 4.91
CA SER A 246 -25.81 20.14 5.38
C SER A 246 -26.07 20.12 6.89
N SER A 247 -26.76 19.08 7.38
CA SER A 247 -26.98 18.85 8.82
C SER A 247 -25.66 18.57 9.57
N VAL A 248 -24.75 17.76 9.01
CA VAL A 248 -23.41 17.52 9.57
C VAL A 248 -22.62 18.84 9.70
N CYS A 249 -22.63 19.67 8.67
CA CYS A 249 -21.94 20.97 8.67
C CYS A 249 -22.53 21.90 9.74
N ALA A 250 -23.86 21.96 9.86
CA ALA A 250 -24.53 22.77 10.87
C ALA A 250 -24.17 22.33 12.31
N ILE A 251 -24.15 21.02 12.56
CA ILE A 251 -23.73 20.43 13.84
C ILE A 251 -22.27 20.79 14.14
N LYS A 252 -21.36 20.57 13.19
CA LYS A 252 -19.93 20.86 13.33
C LYS A 252 -19.71 22.34 13.66
N ASN A 253 -20.34 23.24 12.92
CA ASN A 253 -20.24 24.68 13.15
C ASN A 253 -20.76 25.08 14.55
N HIS A 254 -21.81 24.43 15.05
CA HIS A 254 -22.28 24.67 16.41
C HIS A 254 -21.29 24.14 17.46
N ALA A 255 -20.78 22.93 17.29
CA ALA A 255 -19.80 22.33 18.18
C ALA A 255 -18.49 23.14 18.26
N GLU A 256 -18.03 23.69 17.14
CA GLU A 256 -16.87 24.58 17.09
C GLU A 256 -17.09 25.88 17.86
N ARG A 257 -18.29 26.47 17.78
CA ARG A 257 -18.66 27.66 18.57
C ARG A 257 -18.69 27.38 20.08
N MET A 258 -19.10 26.18 20.48
CA MET A 258 -19.06 25.76 21.89
C MET A 258 -17.63 25.58 22.39
N GLY A 259 -16.73 25.08 21.53
CA GLY A 259 -15.31 24.94 21.84
C GLY A 259 -14.96 23.84 22.86
N THR A 260 -15.93 23.04 23.32
CA THR A 260 -15.70 21.97 24.30
C THR A 260 -15.27 20.66 23.64
N THR A 261 -14.48 19.86 24.34
CA THR A 261 -14.06 18.53 23.87
C THR A 261 -15.26 17.62 23.64
N VAL A 262 -16.28 17.68 24.50
CA VAL A 262 -17.48 16.85 24.37
C VAL A 262 -18.33 17.26 23.17
N ALA A 263 -18.43 18.55 22.85
CA ALA A 263 -19.13 19.00 21.66
C ALA A 263 -18.45 18.48 20.39
N LYS A 264 -17.12 18.52 20.32
CA LYS A 264 -16.36 17.94 19.19
C LYS A 264 -16.58 16.43 19.06
N GLU A 265 -16.46 15.70 20.17
CA GLU A 265 -16.71 14.25 20.21
C GLU A 265 -18.12 13.89 19.74
N CYS A 266 -19.14 14.59 20.25
CA CYS A 266 -20.53 14.36 19.87
C CYS A 266 -20.79 14.78 18.42
N SER A 267 -20.13 15.83 17.92
CA SER A 267 -20.23 16.22 16.51
C SER A 267 -19.68 15.12 15.58
N ASP A 268 -18.58 14.48 15.97
CA ASP A 268 -18.01 13.35 15.21
C ASP A 268 -18.94 12.14 15.24
N GLY A 269 -19.50 11.80 16.40
CA GLY A 269 -20.47 10.70 16.49
C GLY A 269 -21.77 10.98 15.75
N ALA A 270 -22.30 12.21 15.80
CA ALA A 270 -23.45 12.62 14.98
C ALA A 270 -23.18 12.40 13.48
N ARG A 271 -22.01 12.83 12.98
CA ARG A 271 -21.59 12.57 11.61
C ARG A 271 -21.58 11.08 11.28
N TRP A 272 -21.02 10.24 12.15
CA TRP A 272 -20.97 8.80 11.90
C TRP A 272 -22.37 8.19 11.85
N LYS A 273 -23.24 8.49 12.81
CA LYS A 273 -24.61 7.96 12.83
C LYS A 273 -25.43 8.43 11.65
N LEU A 274 -25.26 9.69 11.21
CA LEU A 274 -25.91 10.21 10.00
C LEU A 274 -25.47 9.45 8.74
N PHE A 275 -24.16 9.26 8.55
CA PHE A 275 -23.66 8.48 7.41
C PHE A 275 -23.98 6.99 7.52
N ASP A 276 -24.06 6.43 8.73
CA ASP A 276 -24.49 5.05 8.95
C ASP A 276 -25.94 4.88 8.45
N LEU A 277 -26.85 5.83 8.74
CA LEU A 277 -28.23 5.81 8.25
C LEU A 277 -28.30 6.00 6.73
N LEU A 278 -27.58 6.97 6.19
CA LEU A 278 -27.50 7.21 4.75
C LEU A 278 -27.04 5.96 3.99
N PHE A 279 -25.99 5.28 4.47
CA PHE A 279 -25.48 4.08 3.80
C PHE A 279 -26.30 2.81 4.08
N ASN A 280 -27.21 2.82 5.04
CA ASN A 280 -28.24 1.80 5.14
C ASN A 280 -29.29 1.99 4.03
N ASP A 281 -29.68 3.23 3.73
CA ASP A 281 -30.52 3.55 2.55
C ASP A 281 -29.80 3.13 1.26
N TRP A 282 -28.50 3.42 1.13
CA TRP A 282 -27.66 2.92 0.02
C TRP A 282 -27.70 1.40 -0.13
N SER A 283 -27.55 0.67 0.98
CA SER A 283 -27.48 -0.79 0.97
C SER A 283 -28.81 -1.42 0.54
N ASN A 284 -29.92 -0.86 1.01
CA ASN A 284 -31.26 -1.45 0.88
C ASN A 284 -32.05 -0.94 -0.33
N ARG A 285 -31.79 0.29 -0.81
CA ARG A 285 -32.65 0.98 -1.78
C ARG A 285 -31.96 1.37 -3.09
N VAL A 286 -30.63 1.38 -3.15
CA VAL A 286 -29.88 1.57 -4.41
C VAL A 286 -29.67 0.22 -5.08
N ALA A 287 -29.91 0.15 -6.39
CA ALA A 287 -29.72 -1.08 -7.18
C ALA A 287 -28.25 -1.54 -7.16
N ASP A 288 -28.01 -2.85 -7.17
CA ASP A 288 -26.65 -3.40 -7.05
C ASP A 288 -25.68 -2.89 -8.13
N CYS A 289 -26.16 -2.70 -9.37
CA CYS A 289 -25.35 -2.17 -10.46
C CYS A 289 -24.97 -0.68 -10.30
N ASP A 290 -25.73 0.06 -9.49
CA ASP A 290 -25.57 1.51 -9.32
C ASP A 290 -24.84 1.87 -8.02
N LYS A 291 -24.64 0.89 -7.12
CA LYS A 291 -24.09 1.08 -5.77
C LYS A 291 -22.76 1.83 -5.75
N VAL A 292 -21.79 1.42 -6.55
CA VAL A 292 -20.46 2.07 -6.58
C VAL A 292 -20.57 3.51 -7.10
N GLU A 293 -21.34 3.73 -8.16
CA GLU A 293 -21.49 5.07 -8.75
C GLU A 293 -22.29 6.00 -7.83
N ALA A 294 -23.37 5.52 -7.21
CA ALA A 294 -24.13 6.26 -6.22
C ALA A 294 -23.24 6.74 -5.06
N ALA A 295 -22.33 5.90 -4.58
CA ALA A 295 -21.39 6.29 -3.52
C ALA A 295 -20.36 7.34 -3.99
N ARG A 296 -19.91 7.27 -5.25
CA ARG A 296 -19.00 8.28 -5.84
C ARG A 296 -19.68 9.63 -5.98
N VAL A 297 -20.89 9.67 -6.55
CA VAL A 297 -21.67 10.90 -6.73
C VAL A 297 -22.07 11.50 -5.37
N ALA A 298 -22.46 10.66 -4.39
CA ALA A 298 -22.69 11.10 -3.02
C ALA A 298 -21.44 11.74 -2.40
N GLY A 299 -20.24 11.19 -2.66
CA GLY A 299 -18.96 11.76 -2.22
C GLY A 299 -18.73 13.18 -2.72
N VAL A 300 -19.07 13.47 -3.99
CA VAL A 300 -18.99 14.82 -4.59
C VAL A 300 -19.91 15.80 -3.88
N ARG A 301 -21.11 15.35 -3.49
CA ARG A 301 -22.16 16.19 -2.89
C ARG A 301 -22.05 16.32 -1.37
N SER A 302 -21.18 15.52 -0.76
CA SER A 302 -21.00 15.45 0.70
C SER A 302 -19.51 15.39 1.10
N SER A 303 -18.99 14.19 1.41
CA SER A 303 -17.63 13.94 1.84
C SER A 303 -17.16 12.58 1.33
N TYR A 304 -16.11 12.59 0.51
CA TYR A 304 -15.47 11.38 -0.01
C TYR A 304 -15.01 10.45 1.11
N ILE A 305 -14.31 10.96 2.12
CA ILE A 305 -13.82 10.13 3.23
C ILE A 305 -14.96 9.55 4.07
N ALA A 306 -16.06 10.27 4.26
CA ALA A 306 -17.22 9.76 5.00
C ALA A 306 -17.91 8.63 4.23
N CYS A 307 -18.05 8.77 2.91
CA CYS A 307 -18.56 7.72 2.03
C CYS A 307 -17.64 6.49 2.00
N ALA A 308 -16.32 6.72 1.88
CA ALA A 308 -15.32 5.66 1.88
C ALA A 308 -15.30 4.86 3.19
N VAL A 309 -15.47 5.51 4.34
CA VAL A 309 -15.62 4.82 5.64
C VAL A 309 -16.81 3.87 5.62
N GLN A 310 -17.94 4.27 5.03
CA GLN A 310 -19.15 3.44 5.01
C GLN A 310 -19.05 2.29 4.00
N LEU A 311 -18.52 2.53 2.81
CA LEU A 311 -18.22 1.44 1.87
C LEU A 311 -17.26 0.43 2.48
N MET A 312 -16.20 0.89 3.16
CA MET A 312 -15.25 0.00 3.82
C MET A 312 -15.89 -0.77 4.99
N ARG A 313 -16.79 -0.14 5.75
CA ARG A 313 -17.60 -0.81 6.80
C ARG A 313 -18.41 -1.97 6.20
N LEU A 314 -19.12 -1.70 5.09
CA LEU A 314 -19.98 -2.69 4.43
C LEU A 314 -19.16 -3.80 3.77
N ALA A 315 -18.03 -3.47 3.14
CA ALA A 315 -17.10 -4.46 2.58
C ALA A 315 -16.52 -5.37 3.67
N ARG A 316 -16.13 -4.79 4.81
CA ARG A 316 -15.70 -5.55 5.99
C ARG A 316 -16.78 -6.52 6.46
N ASP A 317 -18.02 -6.06 6.61
CA ASP A 317 -19.12 -6.87 7.15
C ASP A 317 -19.47 -8.03 6.23
N ALA A 318 -19.49 -7.80 4.91
CA ALA A 318 -19.69 -8.84 3.92
C ALA A 318 -18.53 -9.84 3.89
N ALA A 319 -17.28 -9.37 3.92
CA ALA A 319 -16.10 -10.23 3.98
C ALA A 319 -16.07 -11.08 5.27
N TYR A 320 -16.45 -10.50 6.41
CA TYR A 320 -16.57 -11.23 7.67
C TYR A 320 -17.66 -12.31 7.60
N SER A 321 -18.82 -12.00 7.01
CA SER A 321 -19.90 -12.99 6.84
C SER A 321 -19.46 -14.17 5.97
N ALA A 322 -18.78 -13.92 4.85
CA ALA A 322 -18.24 -14.98 3.99
C ALA A 322 -17.16 -15.80 4.73
N TRP A 323 -16.33 -15.13 5.53
CA TRP A 323 -15.29 -15.75 6.35
C TRP A 323 -15.86 -16.65 7.46
N GLU A 324 -16.90 -16.19 8.15
CA GLU A 324 -17.59 -16.95 9.20
C GLU A 324 -18.32 -18.16 8.62
N ALA A 325 -18.91 -18.02 7.44
CA ALA A 325 -19.56 -19.11 6.71
C ALA A 325 -18.58 -20.13 6.09
N ASP A 326 -17.27 -19.91 6.21
CA ASP A 326 -16.20 -20.72 5.59
C ASP A 326 -16.36 -20.87 4.06
N GLU A 327 -16.80 -19.79 3.40
CA GLU A 327 -16.99 -19.75 1.95
C GLU A 327 -15.64 -19.62 1.21
N SER A 328 -15.60 -20.07 -0.04
CA SER A 328 -14.49 -19.74 -0.95
C SER A 328 -14.72 -18.33 -1.50
N LEU A 329 -13.65 -17.56 -1.67
CA LEU A 329 -13.71 -16.25 -2.29
C LEU A 329 -14.08 -16.37 -3.77
N ASP A 330 -15.21 -15.76 -4.12
CA ASP A 330 -15.53 -15.44 -5.51
C ASP A 330 -14.89 -14.09 -5.85
N GLU A 331 -13.98 -14.05 -6.82
CA GLU A 331 -13.37 -12.78 -7.28
C GLU A 331 -14.39 -11.85 -7.96
N GLY A 332 -15.61 -12.34 -8.27
CA GLY A 332 -16.76 -11.53 -8.69
C GLY A 332 -17.66 -11.03 -7.56
N ALA A 333 -17.30 -11.26 -6.28
CA ALA A 333 -18.13 -10.84 -5.17
C ALA A 333 -18.23 -9.31 -5.06
N SER A 334 -19.45 -8.79 -4.92
CA SER A 334 -19.73 -7.35 -4.89
C SER A 334 -18.96 -6.59 -3.81
N PHE A 335 -18.65 -7.23 -2.67
CA PHE A 335 -17.89 -6.58 -1.60
C PHE A 335 -16.43 -6.30 -1.95
N LEU A 336 -15.84 -7.01 -2.93
CA LEU A 336 -14.52 -6.68 -3.46
C LEU A 336 -14.56 -5.39 -4.28
N GLU A 337 -15.62 -5.17 -5.05
CA GLU A 337 -15.84 -3.90 -5.76
C GLU A 337 -16.03 -2.75 -4.77
N TRP A 338 -16.81 -2.96 -3.70
CA TRP A 338 -16.98 -1.95 -2.65
C TRP A 338 -15.68 -1.66 -1.90
N TYR A 339 -14.87 -2.69 -1.64
CA TYR A 339 -13.55 -2.55 -1.02
C TYR A 339 -12.62 -1.69 -1.87
N GLU A 340 -12.54 -1.93 -3.18
CA GLU A 340 -11.70 -1.13 -4.07
C GLU A 340 -12.26 0.30 -4.27
N ALA A 341 -13.57 0.45 -4.46
CA ALA A 341 -14.20 1.77 -4.55
C ALA A 341 -13.99 2.61 -3.29
N ALA A 342 -14.03 1.99 -2.10
CA ALA A 342 -13.73 2.66 -0.85
C ALA A 342 -12.28 3.16 -0.79
N ARG A 343 -11.31 2.38 -1.30
CA ARG A 343 -9.90 2.77 -1.38
C ARG A 343 -9.68 3.93 -2.33
N GLU A 344 -10.33 3.89 -3.49
CA GLU A 344 -10.32 4.98 -4.47
C GLU A 344 -10.88 6.27 -3.86
N LEU A 345 -12.08 6.20 -3.26
CA LEU A 345 -12.75 7.35 -2.66
C LEU A 345 -11.99 7.93 -1.46
N ALA A 346 -11.33 7.09 -0.65
CA ALA A 346 -10.57 7.56 0.49
C ALA A 346 -9.32 8.36 0.09
N GLY A 347 -8.68 8.00 -1.04
CA GLY A 347 -7.47 8.66 -1.54
C GLY A 347 -6.42 8.91 -0.44
N ASN A 348 -5.88 10.14 -0.41
CA ASN A 348 -4.91 10.56 0.62
C ASN A 348 -5.55 10.82 2.00
N GLU A 349 -6.88 10.99 2.07
CA GLU A 349 -7.59 11.20 3.33
C GLU A 349 -7.71 9.90 4.15
N ALA A 350 -7.54 8.74 3.51
CA ALA A 350 -7.49 7.43 4.16
C ALA A 350 -6.59 7.42 5.40
N ALA A 351 -5.38 7.96 5.29
CA ALA A 351 -4.37 7.96 6.37
C ALA A 351 -4.80 8.79 7.59
N HIS A 352 -5.70 9.76 7.40
CA HIS A 352 -6.12 10.70 8.45
C HIS A 352 -7.40 10.24 9.18
N SER A 353 -8.06 9.19 8.68
CA SER A 353 -9.28 8.63 9.27
C SER A 353 -9.02 7.33 10.02
N ARG A 354 -8.89 7.40 11.36
CA ARG A 354 -8.73 6.22 12.22
C ARG A 354 -9.83 5.18 12.01
N ARG A 355 -11.06 5.63 11.77
CA ARG A 355 -12.22 4.76 11.55
C ARG A 355 -12.12 4.02 10.21
N TYR A 356 -11.71 4.71 9.15
CA TYR A 356 -11.43 4.08 7.86
C TYR A 356 -10.34 3.01 8.01
N GLN A 357 -9.23 3.34 8.67
CA GLN A 357 -8.12 2.40 8.85
C GLN A 357 -8.52 1.16 9.67
N ALA A 358 -9.32 1.35 10.71
CA ALA A 358 -9.84 0.23 11.49
C ALA A 358 -10.69 -0.72 10.63
N PHE A 359 -11.58 -0.18 9.78
CA PHE A 359 -12.38 -1.00 8.88
C PHE A 359 -11.56 -1.61 7.74
N TYR A 360 -10.61 -0.87 7.17
CA TYR A 360 -9.69 -1.35 6.14
C TYR A 360 -8.88 -2.54 6.62
N ASN A 361 -8.22 -2.42 7.79
CA ASN A 361 -7.42 -3.50 8.34
C ASN A 361 -8.25 -4.77 8.60
N ALA A 362 -9.48 -4.61 9.10
CA ALA A 362 -10.39 -5.73 9.31
C ALA A 362 -10.85 -6.35 7.96
N ALA A 363 -11.32 -5.53 7.02
CA ALA A 363 -11.75 -6.00 5.70
C ALA A 363 -10.62 -6.72 4.96
N HIS A 364 -9.44 -6.10 4.91
CA HIS A 364 -8.25 -6.65 4.26
C HIS A 364 -7.84 -7.97 4.88
N GLY A 365 -7.82 -8.08 6.21
CA GLY A 365 -7.52 -9.33 6.91
C GLY A 365 -8.50 -10.46 6.59
N HIS A 366 -9.81 -10.17 6.54
CA HIS A 366 -10.82 -11.16 6.15
C HIS A 366 -10.69 -11.58 4.68
N ILE A 367 -10.51 -10.62 3.78
CA ILE A 367 -10.34 -10.87 2.34
C ILE A 367 -9.08 -11.70 2.08
N ASP A 368 -7.96 -11.37 2.71
CA ASP A 368 -6.70 -12.08 2.54
C ASP A 368 -6.78 -13.51 3.10
N ASP A 369 -7.43 -13.73 4.25
CA ASP A 369 -7.65 -15.09 4.76
C ASP A 369 -8.58 -15.90 3.86
N LEU A 370 -9.63 -15.28 3.31
CA LEU A 370 -10.52 -15.90 2.33
C LEU A 370 -9.76 -16.29 1.05
N ARG A 371 -8.93 -15.39 0.51
CA ARG A 371 -8.02 -15.68 -0.63
C ARG A 371 -7.13 -16.87 -0.33
N ARG A 372 -6.51 -16.88 0.84
CA ARG A 372 -5.65 -17.98 1.30
C ARG A 372 -6.41 -19.29 1.37
N ARG A 373 -7.56 -19.35 2.05
CA ARG A 373 -8.38 -20.58 2.16
C ARG A 373 -8.81 -21.09 0.79
N THR A 374 -9.23 -20.19 -0.09
CA THR A 374 -9.63 -20.50 -1.46
C THR A 374 -8.49 -21.12 -2.23
N ARG A 375 -7.30 -20.50 -2.18
CA ARG A 375 -6.09 -21.04 -2.82
C ARG A 375 -5.73 -22.42 -2.27
N LEU A 376 -5.74 -22.61 -0.95
CA LEU A 376 -5.44 -23.90 -0.33
C LEU A 376 -6.43 -25.00 -0.75
N ARG A 377 -7.73 -24.69 -0.86
CA ARG A 377 -8.73 -25.63 -1.38
C ARG A 377 -8.40 -26.06 -2.82
N THR A 378 -7.98 -25.12 -3.68
CA THR A 378 -7.60 -25.47 -5.05
C THR A 378 -6.34 -26.36 -5.14
N PHE A 379 -5.47 -26.31 -4.13
CA PHE A 379 -4.30 -27.19 -4.04
C PHE A 379 -4.67 -28.63 -3.69
N ASP A 380 -5.70 -28.83 -2.85
CA ASP A 380 -6.17 -30.14 -2.44
C ASP A 380 -6.95 -30.86 -3.55
N GLU A 381 -7.45 -30.12 -4.55
CA GLU A 381 -8.13 -30.65 -5.74
C GLU A 381 -7.17 -31.23 -6.80
N GLN A 382 -5.85 -31.08 -6.65
CA GLN A 382 -4.88 -31.51 -7.66
C GLN A 382 -4.43 -32.97 -7.49
N ASP A 383 -4.45 -33.72 -8.59
CA ASP A 383 -3.96 -35.11 -8.63
C ASP A 383 -2.43 -35.21 -8.55
N VAL A 384 -1.74 -34.19 -9.08
CA VAL A 384 -0.29 -34.03 -8.96
C VAL A 384 -0.02 -32.86 -8.03
N ARG A 385 0.72 -33.11 -6.95
CA ARG A 385 1.14 -32.08 -5.98
C ARG A 385 2.66 -32.08 -5.85
N ILE A 386 3.30 -30.99 -6.28
CA ILE A 386 4.74 -30.80 -6.20
C ILE A 386 5.03 -29.72 -5.18
N PHE A 387 5.64 -30.09 -4.06
CA PHE A 387 5.91 -29.20 -2.94
C PHE A 387 7.24 -28.47 -3.13
N VAL A 388 7.18 -27.14 -3.19
CA VAL A 388 8.32 -26.26 -3.38
C VAL A 388 8.77 -25.74 -2.02
N SER A 389 9.86 -26.31 -1.48
CA SER A 389 10.35 -25.97 -0.14
C SER A 389 11.02 -24.60 -0.12
N THR A 390 10.52 -23.69 0.73
CA THR A 390 11.04 -22.33 0.86
C THR A 390 11.28 -21.90 2.31
N HIS A 391 12.33 -21.11 2.50
CA HIS A 391 12.74 -20.58 3.80
C HIS A 391 12.85 -19.04 3.80
N LYS A 392 12.44 -18.41 2.70
CA LYS A 392 12.42 -16.95 2.49
C LYS A 392 11.29 -16.57 1.52
N ARG A 393 10.99 -15.28 1.36
CA ARG A 393 10.02 -14.84 0.35
C ARG A 393 10.62 -14.98 -1.05
N VAL A 394 9.89 -15.63 -1.94
CA VAL A 394 10.33 -15.95 -3.31
C VAL A 394 9.22 -15.65 -4.31
N ASP A 395 9.60 -15.34 -5.55
CA ASP A 395 8.64 -15.31 -6.65
C ASP A 395 8.14 -16.74 -6.93
N LEU A 396 6.88 -16.86 -7.37
CA LEU A 396 6.21 -18.13 -7.61
C LEU A 396 5.73 -18.21 -9.06
N PHE A 397 5.72 -19.43 -9.61
CA PHE A 397 5.02 -19.70 -10.86
C PHE A 397 3.52 -19.73 -10.66
N ASP A 398 2.78 -19.33 -11.69
CA ASP A 398 1.32 -19.45 -11.70
C ASP A 398 0.93 -20.90 -11.99
N SER A 399 0.76 -21.68 -10.92
CA SER A 399 0.49 -23.11 -10.97
C SER A 399 -0.23 -23.55 -9.69
N LYS A 400 -1.23 -24.43 -9.83
CA LYS A 400 -1.90 -25.11 -8.72
C LYS A 400 -1.16 -26.40 -8.30
N VAL A 401 -0.36 -26.95 -9.21
CA VAL A 401 0.45 -28.15 -9.01
C VAL A 401 1.74 -27.84 -8.23
N LEU A 402 2.40 -26.70 -8.51
CA LEU A 402 3.60 -26.24 -7.81
C LEU A 402 3.19 -25.49 -6.52
N GLN A 403 3.20 -26.20 -5.40
CA GLN A 403 2.65 -25.74 -4.13
C GLN A 403 3.79 -25.31 -3.18
N PRO A 404 3.92 -24.01 -2.84
CA PRO A 404 4.95 -23.55 -1.92
C PRO A 404 4.72 -24.09 -0.50
N VAL A 405 5.80 -24.53 0.15
CA VAL A 405 5.80 -24.97 1.56
C VAL A 405 6.89 -24.22 2.32
N GLN A 406 6.50 -23.47 3.34
CA GLN A 406 7.44 -22.84 4.26
C GLN A 406 8.04 -23.90 5.20
N VAL A 407 9.37 -23.94 5.26
CA VAL A 407 10.12 -24.91 6.08
C VAL A 407 10.64 -24.33 7.38
N GLY A 408 10.69 -25.17 8.42
CA GLY A 408 11.13 -24.79 9.76
C GLY A 408 10.24 -23.73 10.38
N CYS A 409 8.94 -23.75 10.10
CA CYS A 409 7.96 -22.76 10.58
C CYS A 409 7.98 -22.62 12.10
N SER A 410 8.08 -23.74 12.81
CA SER A 410 8.15 -23.80 14.28
C SER A 410 9.34 -23.04 14.90
N MET A 411 10.34 -22.67 14.10
CA MET A 411 11.56 -21.97 14.54
C MET A 411 11.64 -20.52 14.06
N ARG A 412 10.57 -19.97 13.45
CA ARG A 412 10.57 -18.65 12.80
C ARG A 412 9.44 -17.77 13.32
N ASP A 413 9.72 -16.46 13.42
CA ASP A 413 8.73 -15.46 13.86
C ASP A 413 7.72 -15.06 12.76
N MET A 414 8.05 -15.34 11.48
CA MET A 414 7.26 -14.92 10.33
C MET A 414 6.68 -16.13 9.60
N ARG A 415 5.38 -16.09 9.32
CA ARG A 415 4.60 -17.12 8.62
C ARG A 415 4.11 -16.58 7.26
N TYR A 416 4.27 -17.34 6.19
CA TYR A 416 3.93 -16.94 4.83
C TYR A 416 2.51 -17.37 4.49
N ASP A 417 1.60 -16.40 4.42
CA ASP A 417 0.19 -16.58 4.04
C ASP A 417 -0.01 -17.26 2.67
N TRP A 418 0.92 -17.08 1.73
CA TRP A 418 0.90 -17.69 0.41
C TRP A 418 1.43 -19.13 0.36
N ALA A 419 1.93 -19.70 1.46
CA ALA A 419 2.52 -21.04 1.52
C ALA A 419 1.74 -22.00 2.43
N LEU A 420 1.88 -23.29 2.16
CA LEU A 420 1.64 -24.36 3.14
C LEU A 420 2.74 -24.34 4.21
N HIS A 421 2.52 -24.99 5.35
CA HIS A 421 3.48 -24.97 6.45
C HIS A 421 3.87 -26.37 6.91
N ASP A 422 5.16 -26.61 7.03
CA ASP A 422 5.70 -27.89 7.47
C ASP A 422 5.50 -28.19 8.97
N ASP A 423 4.86 -27.29 9.73
CA ASP A 423 4.54 -27.44 11.15
C ASP A 423 3.07 -27.81 11.44
N GLU A 424 2.26 -28.02 10.40
CA GLU A 424 0.86 -28.43 10.51
C GLU A 424 0.72 -29.96 10.55
N GLY A 425 -0.25 -30.48 11.31
CA GLY A 425 -0.47 -31.93 11.42
C GLY A 425 0.72 -32.69 12.03
N GLU A 426 0.94 -33.94 11.61
CA GLU A 426 2.10 -34.72 12.06
C GLU A 426 3.36 -34.27 11.31
N ASN A 427 4.38 -33.80 12.05
CA ASN A 427 5.53 -33.15 11.42
C ASN A 427 6.84 -33.26 12.23
N ILE A 428 7.93 -32.83 11.59
CA ILE A 428 9.28 -32.70 12.17
C ILE A 428 9.89 -31.30 11.89
N SER A 429 9.06 -30.25 11.81
CA SER A 429 9.49 -28.88 11.47
C SER A 429 10.66 -28.39 12.34
N THR A 430 10.66 -28.75 13.62
CA THR A 430 11.71 -28.38 14.59
C THR A 430 13.09 -28.95 14.25
N LEU A 431 13.16 -29.96 13.39
CA LEU A 431 14.41 -30.60 12.95
C LEU A 431 14.94 -30.05 11.61
N ASN A 432 14.32 -28.99 11.05
CA ASN A 432 14.69 -28.44 9.74
C ASN A 432 16.17 -28.02 9.63
N SER A 433 16.81 -27.61 10.73
CA SER A 433 18.24 -27.29 10.75
C SER A 433 19.15 -28.49 10.43
N MET A 434 18.67 -29.72 10.64
CA MET A 434 19.37 -30.96 10.32
C MET A 434 18.81 -31.64 9.06
N TYR A 435 17.49 -31.71 8.95
CA TYR A 435 16.78 -32.44 7.90
C TYR A 435 16.57 -31.61 6.63
N CYS A 436 16.80 -30.30 6.68
CA CYS A 436 16.61 -29.37 5.56
C CYS A 436 15.20 -29.57 4.93
N GLU A 437 15.10 -29.66 3.61
CA GLU A 437 13.83 -29.84 2.87
C GLU A 437 13.12 -31.17 3.15
N LEU A 438 13.76 -32.13 3.83
CA LEU A 438 13.10 -33.38 4.24
C LEU A 438 11.99 -33.14 5.27
N THR A 439 11.94 -31.98 5.95
CA THR A 439 10.80 -31.65 6.81
C THR A 439 9.52 -31.49 6.01
N THR A 440 9.58 -30.88 4.82
CA THR A 440 8.48 -30.86 3.85
C THR A 440 8.13 -32.27 3.38
N GLN A 441 9.14 -33.10 3.11
CA GLN A 441 8.91 -34.49 2.67
C GLN A 441 8.20 -35.32 3.74
N TYR A 442 8.63 -35.22 5.00
CA TYR A 442 8.00 -35.92 6.12
C TYR A 442 6.58 -35.41 6.33
N TRP A 443 6.39 -34.09 6.33
CA TRP A 443 5.07 -33.48 6.45
C TRP A 443 4.13 -33.96 5.34
N ALA A 444 4.57 -33.96 4.08
CA ALA A 444 3.78 -34.46 2.97
C ALA A 444 3.45 -35.96 3.11
N TRP A 445 4.40 -36.78 3.58
CA TRP A 445 4.19 -38.21 3.83
C TRP A 445 3.05 -38.47 4.83
N LYS A 446 2.95 -37.66 5.88
CA LYS A 446 1.97 -37.86 6.94
C LYS A 446 0.62 -37.22 6.68
N ASN A 447 0.60 -36.11 5.96
CA ASN A 447 -0.58 -35.25 5.90
C ASN A 447 -1.23 -35.20 4.50
N ILE A 448 -0.57 -35.65 3.44
CA ILE A 448 -1.04 -35.47 2.06
C ILE A 448 -1.51 -36.80 1.46
N ASP A 449 -2.69 -36.76 0.82
CA ASP A 449 -3.22 -37.86 0.02
C ASP A 449 -3.49 -37.39 -1.42
N ALA A 450 -2.52 -37.57 -2.30
CA ALA A 450 -2.64 -37.28 -3.73
C ALA A 450 -2.01 -38.40 -4.58
N PRO A 451 -2.51 -38.68 -5.80
CA PRO A 451 -1.97 -39.68 -6.72
C PRO A 451 -0.47 -39.55 -7.01
N TYR A 452 0.03 -38.33 -7.20
CA TYR A 452 1.45 -38.03 -7.39
C TYR A 452 1.92 -36.98 -6.39
N ILE A 453 3.06 -37.26 -5.76
CA ILE A 453 3.70 -36.37 -4.79
C ILE A 453 5.13 -36.11 -5.25
N GLY A 454 5.52 -34.83 -5.31
CA GLY A 454 6.86 -34.44 -5.68
C GLY A 454 7.44 -33.28 -4.88
N PHE A 455 8.73 -33.03 -5.06
CA PHE A 455 9.47 -32.01 -4.32
C PHE A 455 10.43 -31.24 -5.23
N CYS A 456 10.40 -29.92 -5.06
CA CYS A 456 11.33 -28.96 -5.65
C CYS A 456 11.92 -28.07 -4.54
N HIS A 457 13.00 -27.35 -4.84
CA HIS A 457 13.51 -26.30 -3.97
C HIS A 457 13.00 -24.94 -4.46
N TYR A 458 12.97 -23.94 -3.57
CA TYR A 458 12.55 -22.58 -3.91
C TYR A 458 13.26 -21.94 -5.13
N ARG A 459 14.45 -22.43 -5.48
CA ARG A 459 15.25 -21.94 -6.61
C ARG A 459 15.63 -23.02 -7.62
N ARG A 460 15.16 -24.26 -7.44
CA ARG A 460 15.47 -25.38 -8.34
C ARG A 460 14.19 -26.11 -8.73
N TYR A 461 13.91 -26.11 -10.02
CA TYR A 461 12.70 -26.68 -10.59
C TYR A 461 13.05 -27.68 -11.69
N PHE A 462 12.14 -28.63 -11.93
CA PHE A 462 12.23 -29.50 -13.10
C PHE A 462 11.95 -28.69 -14.36
N ASP A 463 12.70 -28.98 -15.41
CA ASP A 463 12.35 -28.56 -16.76
C ASP A 463 11.46 -29.62 -17.39
N PHE A 464 10.20 -29.26 -17.67
CA PHE A 464 9.21 -30.14 -18.29
C PHE A 464 9.13 -29.94 -19.81
N SER A 465 9.95 -29.04 -20.37
CA SER A 465 9.98 -28.81 -21.80
C SER A 465 10.55 -30.03 -22.54
N PRO A 466 10.11 -30.29 -23.79
CA PRO A 466 10.65 -31.37 -24.59
C PRO A 466 12.05 -31.06 -25.15
N GLU A 467 12.49 -29.81 -25.06
CA GLU A 467 13.76 -29.32 -25.58
C GLU A 467 14.86 -29.46 -24.53
N LEU A 468 16.07 -29.80 -24.97
CA LEU A 468 17.23 -29.84 -24.07
C LEU A 468 17.90 -28.46 -24.01
N HIS A 469 18.10 -27.96 -22.80
CA HIS A 469 18.80 -26.70 -22.55
C HIS A 469 20.25 -26.93 -22.12
N GLU A 470 21.09 -25.92 -22.32
CA GLU A 470 22.50 -25.96 -21.95
C GLU A 470 22.67 -26.03 -20.42
N GLN A 471 23.56 -26.91 -19.95
CA GLN A 471 23.84 -27.13 -18.53
C GLN A 471 25.26 -26.69 -18.18
N ASN A 472 25.44 -26.25 -16.94
CA ASN A 472 26.76 -26.02 -16.36
C ASN A 472 27.50 -27.35 -16.08
N SER A 473 28.75 -27.28 -15.61
CA SER A 473 29.57 -28.45 -15.26
C SER A 473 29.00 -29.33 -14.13
N TYR A 474 28.00 -28.83 -13.41
CA TYR A 474 27.31 -29.54 -12.33
C TYR A 474 25.96 -30.11 -12.77
N GLY A 475 25.57 -29.92 -14.04
CA GLY A 475 24.33 -30.48 -14.58
C GLY A 475 23.07 -29.63 -14.38
N GLU A 476 23.22 -28.35 -14.04
CA GLU A 476 22.11 -27.42 -13.84
C GLU A 476 22.00 -26.45 -15.03
N ILE A 477 20.76 -26.16 -15.45
CA ILE A 477 20.47 -25.02 -16.33
C ILE A 477 20.49 -23.77 -15.44
N MET A 478 21.34 -22.79 -15.76
CA MET A 478 21.38 -21.54 -15.01
C MET A 478 20.45 -20.52 -15.66
N ASP A 479 19.49 -19.99 -14.91
CA ASP A 479 18.62 -18.91 -15.36
C ASP A 479 18.50 -17.82 -14.29
N GLY A 480 18.08 -16.63 -14.71
CA GLY A 480 17.98 -15.46 -13.84
C GLY A 480 16.85 -15.59 -12.84
N ARG A 481 15.61 -15.42 -13.31
CA ARG A 481 14.46 -15.06 -12.47
C ARG A 481 13.24 -15.97 -12.70
N ILE A 482 12.40 -16.06 -11.68
CA ILE A 482 11.10 -16.73 -11.73
C ILE A 482 10.07 -15.72 -12.26
N ASP A 483 9.59 -15.92 -13.48
CA ASP A 483 8.61 -15.05 -14.14
C ASP A 483 7.84 -15.82 -15.24
N GLN A 484 6.93 -15.13 -15.94
CA GLN A 484 6.13 -15.74 -17.02
C GLN A 484 6.99 -16.22 -18.21
N VAL A 485 8.15 -15.59 -18.45
CA VAL A 485 9.04 -15.97 -19.55
C VAL A 485 9.74 -17.28 -19.22
N SER A 486 10.30 -17.40 -18.01
CA SER A 486 10.89 -18.66 -17.56
C SER A 486 9.85 -19.75 -17.35
N GLN A 487 8.62 -19.42 -16.92
CA GLN A 487 7.51 -20.38 -16.84
C GLN A 487 7.22 -21.01 -18.21
N ALA A 488 7.08 -20.19 -19.25
CA ALA A 488 6.82 -20.66 -20.60
C ALA A 488 8.01 -21.45 -21.16
N LYS A 489 9.24 -20.98 -20.94
CA LYS A 489 10.47 -21.62 -21.43
C LYS A 489 10.64 -23.05 -20.90
N TYR A 490 10.36 -23.27 -19.61
CA TYR A 490 10.58 -24.55 -18.93
C TYR A 490 9.30 -25.36 -18.73
N HIS A 491 8.17 -24.89 -19.29
CA HIS A 491 6.89 -25.59 -19.26
C HIS A 491 6.41 -25.87 -17.82
N LEU A 492 6.52 -24.86 -16.96
CA LEU A 492 6.19 -24.94 -15.52
C LEU A 492 4.71 -24.66 -15.21
N ASP A 493 3.85 -24.69 -16.22
CA ASP A 493 2.39 -24.61 -16.08
C ASP A 493 1.76 -25.99 -15.79
N ASP A 494 0.58 -26.00 -15.18
CA ASP A 494 -0.11 -27.23 -14.76
C ASP A 494 -0.29 -28.23 -15.93
N ALA A 495 -0.75 -27.76 -17.09
CA ALA A 495 -1.07 -28.64 -18.23
C ALA A 495 0.19 -29.33 -18.78
N SER A 496 1.29 -28.60 -18.88
CA SER A 496 2.57 -29.16 -19.29
C SER A 496 3.12 -30.18 -18.28
N ILE A 497 2.98 -29.91 -16.97
CA ILE A 497 3.40 -30.85 -15.93
C ILE A 497 2.62 -32.16 -16.04
N TYR A 498 1.28 -32.10 -16.14
CA TYR A 498 0.45 -33.29 -16.32
C TYR A 498 0.86 -34.09 -17.56
N LYS A 499 1.05 -33.41 -18.70
CA LYS A 499 1.50 -34.04 -19.94
C LYS A 499 2.88 -34.69 -19.80
N ALA A 500 3.80 -34.06 -19.10
CA ALA A 500 5.14 -34.59 -18.90
C ALA A 500 5.18 -35.83 -17.98
N LEU A 501 4.17 -36.02 -17.14
CA LEU A 501 4.05 -37.14 -16.19
C LEU A 501 3.16 -38.29 -16.69
N GLU A 502 2.53 -38.16 -17.87
CA GLU A 502 1.69 -39.21 -18.44
C GLU A 502 2.49 -40.52 -18.63
N GLY A 503 2.03 -41.60 -17.98
CA GLY A 503 2.70 -42.91 -18.02
C GLY A 503 4.06 -42.98 -17.31
N VAL A 504 4.36 -42.01 -16.43
CA VAL A 504 5.60 -41.97 -15.64
C VAL A 504 5.30 -42.40 -14.21
N ASP A 505 6.07 -43.34 -13.66
CA ASP A 505 5.92 -43.79 -12.28
C ASP A 505 6.77 -42.95 -11.33
N ILE A 506 7.99 -42.60 -11.78
CA ILE A 506 8.96 -41.78 -11.05
C ILE A 506 9.57 -40.78 -12.03
N ALA A 507 9.49 -39.48 -11.73
CA ALA A 507 10.32 -38.46 -12.37
C ALA A 507 11.40 -38.00 -11.39
N THR A 508 12.62 -37.77 -11.88
CA THR A 508 13.72 -37.22 -11.08
C THR A 508 14.75 -36.56 -12.00
N THR A 509 15.81 -35.98 -11.44
CA THR A 509 16.80 -35.22 -12.23
C THR A 509 17.67 -36.13 -13.09
N VAL A 510 18.25 -35.57 -14.14
CA VAL A 510 19.27 -36.23 -14.97
C VAL A 510 20.45 -36.73 -14.14
N VAL A 511 20.99 -37.88 -14.54
CA VAL A 511 22.15 -38.50 -13.89
C VAL A 511 23.42 -37.79 -14.35
N GLN A 512 24.24 -37.33 -13.41
CA GLN A 512 25.48 -36.60 -13.67
C GLN A 512 26.70 -37.51 -13.49
N ASP A 513 27.69 -37.38 -14.38
CA ASP A 513 28.97 -38.09 -14.31
C ASP A 513 30.03 -37.23 -13.63
N ILE A 514 30.42 -37.62 -12.41
CA ILE A 514 31.33 -36.82 -11.58
C ILE A 514 32.76 -36.79 -12.13
N ARG A 515 33.13 -37.72 -13.03
CA ARG A 515 34.48 -37.78 -13.60
C ARG A 515 34.79 -36.57 -14.45
N SER A 516 33.76 -35.91 -14.97
CA SER A 516 33.87 -34.68 -15.76
C SER A 516 34.54 -33.52 -15.00
N TYR A 517 34.40 -33.48 -13.66
CA TYR A 517 34.94 -32.41 -12.82
C TYR A 517 35.84 -32.89 -11.67
N MET A 518 35.79 -34.18 -11.28
CA MET A 518 36.67 -34.76 -10.24
C MET A 518 37.79 -35.65 -10.79
N GLY A 519 37.79 -35.96 -12.09
CA GLY A 519 38.77 -36.84 -12.73
C GLY A 519 38.33 -38.31 -12.85
N PRO A 520 39.07 -39.12 -13.64
CA PRO A 520 38.59 -40.43 -14.13
C PRO A 520 38.42 -41.50 -13.05
N GLU A 521 39.18 -41.44 -11.96
CA GLU A 521 39.14 -42.41 -10.85
C GLU A 521 38.13 -42.04 -9.75
N ALA A 522 37.43 -40.91 -9.89
CA ALA A 522 36.51 -40.42 -8.88
C ALA A 522 35.29 -41.34 -8.73
N THR A 523 34.99 -41.72 -7.49
CA THR A 523 33.79 -42.47 -7.10
C THR A 523 32.83 -41.61 -6.29
N LEU A 524 31.56 -42.02 -6.17
CA LEU A 524 30.61 -41.26 -5.35
C LEU A 524 30.96 -41.27 -3.86
N ARG A 525 31.62 -42.32 -3.37
CA ARG A 525 32.18 -42.31 -2.02
C ARG A 525 33.31 -41.27 -1.87
N SER A 526 34.23 -41.18 -2.84
CA SER A 526 35.28 -40.15 -2.80
C SER A 526 34.75 -38.74 -3.04
N GLN A 527 33.62 -38.59 -3.73
CA GLN A 527 32.93 -37.31 -3.88
C GLN A 527 32.43 -36.80 -2.51
N TYR A 528 31.83 -37.70 -1.71
CA TYR A 528 31.39 -37.35 -0.36
C TYR A 528 32.56 -36.99 0.56
N ASP A 529 33.65 -37.79 0.50
CA ASP A 529 34.87 -37.58 1.28
C ASP A 529 35.59 -36.26 0.94
N ALA A 530 35.50 -35.81 -0.31
CA ALA A 530 36.10 -34.56 -0.76
C ALA A 530 35.33 -33.29 -0.32
N ALA A 531 34.16 -33.41 0.30
CA ALA A 531 33.37 -32.26 0.73
C ALA A 531 33.85 -31.73 2.10
N ASP A 532 34.31 -30.47 2.13
CA ASP A 532 34.96 -29.83 3.29
C ASP A 532 34.16 -29.85 4.62
N HIS A 533 32.86 -30.10 4.56
CA HIS A 533 31.94 -30.04 5.70
C HIS A 533 31.25 -31.37 6.02
N LEU A 534 31.59 -32.44 5.30
CA LEU A 534 31.01 -33.77 5.49
C LEU A 534 32.09 -34.74 5.98
N TYR A 535 31.66 -35.76 6.73
CA TYR A 535 32.55 -36.81 7.22
C TYR A 535 32.18 -38.13 6.54
N VAL A 536 33.12 -38.76 5.83
CA VAL A 536 32.86 -40.01 5.11
C VAL A 536 32.40 -41.14 6.04
N GLU A 537 32.81 -41.09 7.31
CA GLU A 537 32.37 -42.03 8.35
C GLU A 537 30.86 -41.99 8.59
N ASP A 538 30.22 -40.85 8.35
CA ASP A 538 28.77 -40.71 8.47
C ASP A 538 28.03 -41.42 7.32
N LEU A 539 28.61 -41.33 6.11
CA LEU A 539 28.11 -42.08 4.95
C LEU A 539 28.28 -43.58 5.15
N ASP A 540 29.46 -44.02 5.62
CA ASP A 540 29.70 -45.43 5.91
C ASP A 540 28.72 -45.94 7.00
N ARG A 541 28.49 -45.14 8.05
CA ARG A 541 27.56 -45.49 9.14
C ARG A 541 26.12 -45.63 8.65
N VAL A 542 25.61 -44.70 7.84
CA VAL A 542 24.23 -44.82 7.33
C VAL A 542 24.09 -46.00 6.37
N VAL A 543 25.15 -46.34 5.63
CA VAL A 543 25.17 -47.53 4.76
C VAL A 543 25.20 -48.81 5.58
N ASP A 544 25.92 -48.85 6.70
CA ASP A 544 25.87 -49.98 7.64
C ASP A 544 24.48 -50.17 8.25
N ILE A 545 23.82 -49.05 8.62
CA ILE A 545 22.42 -49.07 9.07
C ILE A 545 21.52 -49.62 7.97
N LEU A 546 21.68 -49.13 6.74
CA LEU A 546 20.92 -49.59 5.57
C LEU A 546 21.08 -51.09 5.35
N VAL A 547 22.31 -51.60 5.24
CA VAL A 547 22.57 -53.02 4.94
C VAL A 547 22.11 -53.92 6.08
N ARG A 548 22.15 -53.46 7.32
CA ARG A 548 21.63 -54.24 8.47
C ARG A 548 20.11 -54.32 8.47
N ARG A 549 19.40 -53.22 8.19
CA ARG A 549 17.93 -53.20 8.19
C ARG A 549 17.32 -53.76 6.92
N HIS A 550 17.99 -53.54 5.79
CA HIS A 550 17.56 -53.90 4.44
C HIS A 550 18.70 -54.56 3.65
N PRO A 551 19.08 -55.82 3.98
CA PRO A 551 20.19 -56.52 3.35
C PRO A 551 20.09 -56.62 1.82
N GLU A 552 18.87 -56.59 1.28
CA GLU A 552 18.56 -56.61 -0.15
C GLU A 552 19.09 -55.39 -0.93
N TYR A 553 19.42 -54.30 -0.24
CA TYR A 553 20.03 -53.09 -0.83
C TYR A 553 21.56 -53.13 -0.86
N SER A 554 22.21 -54.16 -0.29
CA SER A 554 23.67 -54.22 -0.16
C SER A 554 24.40 -54.13 -1.50
N GLN A 555 23.86 -54.79 -2.54
CA GLN A 555 24.42 -54.73 -3.88
C GLN A 555 24.29 -53.33 -4.49
N ASP A 556 23.15 -52.67 -4.30
CA ASP A 556 22.85 -51.36 -4.89
C ASP A 556 23.66 -50.25 -4.21
N ALA A 557 23.78 -50.31 -2.88
CA ALA A 557 24.63 -49.40 -2.12
C ALA A 557 26.09 -49.50 -2.57
N ARG A 558 26.62 -50.72 -2.73
CA ARG A 558 27.98 -50.92 -3.24
C ARG A 558 28.11 -50.37 -4.67
N ALA A 559 27.18 -50.71 -5.55
CA ALA A 559 27.20 -50.28 -6.94
C ALA A 559 27.19 -48.75 -7.08
N PHE A 560 26.37 -48.06 -6.29
CA PHE A 560 26.31 -46.60 -6.24
C PHE A 560 27.62 -45.99 -5.73
N LEU A 561 28.10 -46.44 -4.57
CA LEU A 561 29.27 -45.85 -3.92
C LEU A 561 30.57 -46.04 -4.70
N SER A 562 30.74 -47.18 -5.37
CA SER A 562 31.87 -47.43 -6.28
C SER A 562 31.65 -46.85 -7.68
N GLY A 563 30.44 -46.38 -7.98
CA GLY A 563 30.07 -45.83 -9.27
C GLY A 563 30.56 -44.39 -9.47
N HIS A 564 30.27 -43.86 -10.66
CA HIS A 564 30.71 -42.53 -11.12
C HIS A 564 29.55 -41.57 -11.39
N THR A 565 28.31 -42.05 -11.28
CA THR A 565 27.14 -41.34 -11.80
C THR A 565 26.01 -41.29 -10.78
N GLY A 566 25.41 -40.13 -10.56
CA GLY A 566 24.31 -39.96 -9.62
C GLY A 566 23.47 -38.71 -9.88
N CYS A 567 22.30 -38.65 -9.25
CA CYS A 567 21.41 -37.49 -9.23
C CYS A 567 21.69 -36.68 -7.96
N PHE A 568 22.10 -35.43 -8.13
CA PHE A 568 22.49 -34.57 -7.02
C PHE A 568 21.47 -33.44 -6.84
N CYS A 569 20.31 -33.80 -6.30
CA CYS A 569 19.25 -32.94 -5.77
C CYS A 569 18.21 -33.88 -5.14
N ASN A 570 17.67 -33.55 -3.96
CA ASN A 570 16.54 -34.27 -3.36
C ASN A 570 15.21 -33.92 -4.06
N MET A 571 15.20 -34.05 -5.38
CA MET A 571 14.06 -33.71 -6.24
C MET A 571 13.56 -34.96 -6.96
N PHE A 572 12.28 -35.24 -6.77
CA PHE A 572 11.58 -36.33 -7.44
C PHE A 572 10.08 -36.04 -7.49
N ILE A 573 9.36 -36.74 -8.36
CA ILE A 573 7.90 -36.83 -8.40
C ILE A 573 7.58 -38.31 -8.50
N MET A 574 6.83 -38.85 -7.55
CA MET A 574 6.56 -40.27 -7.46
C MET A 574 5.05 -40.50 -7.35
N ARG A 575 4.58 -41.62 -7.90
CA ARG A 575 3.26 -42.13 -7.58
C ARG A 575 3.16 -42.40 -6.07
N ARG A 576 1.98 -42.17 -5.49
CA ARG A 576 1.71 -42.19 -4.05
C ARG A 576 2.25 -43.42 -3.32
N ASP A 577 2.04 -44.61 -3.87
CA ASP A 577 2.50 -45.88 -3.31
C ASP A 577 4.02 -45.96 -3.25
N ILE A 578 4.72 -45.53 -4.31
CA ILE A 578 6.18 -45.50 -4.37
C ILE A 578 6.74 -44.46 -3.39
N PHE A 579 6.11 -43.28 -3.33
CA PHE A 579 6.50 -42.22 -2.39
C PHE A 579 6.38 -42.67 -0.92
N ARG A 580 5.27 -43.31 -0.56
CA ARG A 580 5.05 -43.83 0.80
C ARG A 580 6.06 -44.91 1.15
N ALA A 581 6.29 -45.87 0.25
CA ALA A 581 7.30 -46.89 0.43
C ALA A 581 8.72 -46.29 0.59
N TYR A 582 9.04 -45.25 -0.19
CA TYR A 582 10.30 -44.54 -0.06
C TYR A 582 10.45 -43.86 1.31
N CYS A 583 9.41 -43.18 1.81
CA CYS A 583 9.45 -42.52 3.11
C CYS A 583 9.52 -43.52 4.29
N GLU A 584 8.75 -44.61 4.21
CA GLU A 584 8.79 -45.71 5.19
C GLU A 584 10.16 -46.39 5.25
N TRP A 585 10.91 -46.38 4.14
CA TRP A 585 12.29 -46.86 4.08
C TRP A 585 13.30 -45.80 4.55
N LEU A 586 13.18 -44.55 4.11
CA LEU A 586 14.16 -43.49 4.34
C LEU A 586 14.21 -43.01 5.79
N PHE A 587 13.06 -42.62 6.36
CA PHE A 587 13.05 -41.92 7.64
C PHE A 587 13.56 -42.78 8.81
N PRO A 588 13.22 -44.08 8.92
CA PRO A 588 13.79 -44.92 9.98
C PRO A 588 15.31 -45.08 9.91
N LEU A 589 15.92 -44.99 8.71
CA LEU A 589 17.37 -45.01 8.54
C LEU A 589 18.01 -43.73 9.08
N LEU A 590 17.44 -42.58 8.73
CA LEU A 590 17.92 -41.27 9.18
C LEU A 590 17.70 -41.08 10.68
N GLU A 591 16.55 -41.49 11.21
CA GLU A 591 16.27 -41.46 12.66
C GLU A 591 17.29 -42.28 13.45
N GLU A 592 17.59 -43.49 13.00
CA GLU A 592 18.60 -44.32 13.64
C GLU A 592 20.00 -43.71 13.54
N PHE A 593 20.36 -43.13 12.39
CA PHE A 593 21.62 -42.41 12.22
C PHE A 593 21.73 -41.24 13.20
N VAL A 594 20.71 -40.37 13.27
CA VAL A 594 20.69 -39.21 14.16
C VAL A 594 20.75 -39.62 15.63
N ASN A 595 20.03 -40.67 16.02
CA ASN A 595 20.03 -41.17 17.39
C ASN A 595 21.36 -41.83 17.81
N THR A 596 22.17 -42.25 16.85
CA THR A 596 23.44 -42.98 17.11
C THR A 596 24.69 -42.17 16.79
N THR A 597 24.56 -40.95 16.27
CA THR A 597 25.68 -40.09 15.87
C THR A 597 25.75 -38.85 16.76
N ASP A 598 26.88 -38.65 17.43
CA ASP A 598 27.14 -37.43 18.20
C ASP A 598 27.53 -36.27 17.27
N MET A 599 26.54 -35.46 16.91
CA MET A 599 26.72 -34.25 16.09
C MET A 599 26.93 -32.98 16.94
N SER A 600 27.16 -33.07 18.26
CA SER A 600 27.21 -31.89 19.15
C SER A 600 28.37 -30.94 18.84
N LYS A 601 29.37 -31.41 18.08
CA LYS A 601 30.57 -30.67 17.68
C LYS A 601 30.58 -30.27 16.21
N TYR A 602 29.52 -30.59 15.46
CA TYR A 602 29.47 -30.30 14.03
C TYR A 602 29.32 -28.80 13.78
N SER A 603 29.81 -28.35 12.63
CA SER A 603 29.56 -26.98 12.14
C SER A 603 28.08 -26.81 11.77
N ARG A 604 27.64 -25.57 11.51
CA ARG A 604 26.27 -25.32 10.99
C ARG A 604 25.98 -26.06 9.69
N GLU A 605 26.99 -26.26 8.85
CA GLU A 605 26.84 -27.06 7.63
C GLU A 605 26.89 -28.55 7.96
N GLY A 606 27.76 -28.97 8.88
CA GLY A 606 27.89 -30.37 9.28
C GLY A 606 26.60 -30.93 9.91
N VAL A 607 25.86 -30.16 10.71
CA VAL A 607 24.59 -30.64 11.30
C VAL A 607 23.51 -30.96 10.26
N ARG A 608 23.66 -30.50 9.02
CA ARG A 608 22.78 -30.80 7.87
C ARG A 608 23.06 -32.18 7.25
N THR A 609 23.98 -32.96 7.84
CA THR A 609 24.37 -34.30 7.36
C THR A 609 23.19 -35.22 7.04
N PRO A 610 22.09 -35.31 7.83
CA PRO A 610 20.92 -36.11 7.46
C PRO A 610 20.33 -35.74 6.09
N GLY A 611 20.26 -34.44 5.77
CA GLY A 611 19.88 -33.95 4.45
C GLY A 611 20.83 -34.41 3.35
N HIS A 612 22.15 -34.28 3.56
CA HIS A 612 23.17 -34.71 2.60
C HIS A 612 23.19 -36.23 2.35
N LEU A 613 22.94 -37.02 3.39
CA LEU A 613 22.85 -38.48 3.30
C LEU A 613 21.60 -38.92 2.53
N SER A 614 20.48 -38.22 2.68
CA SER A 614 19.24 -38.55 1.97
C SER A 614 19.39 -38.46 0.44
N GLU A 615 20.23 -37.57 -0.08
CA GLU A 615 20.54 -37.50 -1.52
C GLU A 615 21.19 -38.80 -2.02
N ARG A 616 22.07 -39.39 -1.21
CA ARG A 616 22.76 -40.65 -1.55
C ARG A 616 21.78 -41.81 -1.42
N LEU A 617 20.97 -41.82 -0.37
CA LEU A 617 19.94 -42.84 -0.16
C LEU A 617 18.88 -42.82 -1.26
N LEU A 618 18.47 -41.66 -1.78
CA LEU A 618 17.55 -41.55 -2.91
C LEU A 618 18.11 -42.29 -4.13
N ASN A 619 19.39 -42.10 -4.45
CA ASN A 619 20.01 -42.76 -5.60
C ASN A 619 20.10 -44.28 -5.41
N ILE A 620 20.47 -44.74 -4.21
CA ILE A 620 20.51 -46.16 -3.86
C ILE A 620 19.10 -46.76 -3.96
N TYR A 621 18.08 -46.02 -3.51
CA TYR A 621 16.69 -46.42 -3.65
C TYR A 621 16.27 -46.56 -5.11
N LEU A 622 16.57 -45.57 -5.95
CA LEU A 622 16.23 -45.61 -7.39
C LEU A 622 16.94 -46.75 -8.12
N LEU A 623 18.22 -47.03 -7.79
CA LEU A 623 18.95 -48.17 -8.37
C LEU A 623 18.30 -49.50 -7.97
N HIS A 624 17.89 -49.63 -6.71
CA HIS A 624 17.17 -50.82 -6.25
C HIS A 624 15.84 -51.00 -6.97
N GLN A 625 15.04 -49.92 -7.11
CA GLN A 625 13.77 -49.95 -7.84
C GLN A 625 14.00 -50.34 -9.31
N GLN A 626 15.00 -49.77 -9.98
CA GLN A 626 15.36 -50.15 -11.36
C GLN A 626 15.74 -51.63 -11.50
N ARG A 627 16.42 -52.20 -10.50
CA ARG A 627 16.85 -53.60 -10.51
C ARG A 627 15.71 -54.56 -10.22
N MET A 628 14.85 -54.24 -9.26
CA MET A 628 13.79 -55.11 -8.77
C MET A 628 12.49 -54.98 -9.57
N HIS A 629 12.26 -53.80 -10.16
CA HIS A 629 11.05 -53.44 -10.87
C HIS A 629 11.37 -52.78 -12.22
N PRO A 630 11.95 -53.55 -13.18
CA PRO A 630 12.32 -53.02 -14.50
C PRO A 630 11.12 -52.53 -15.33
N GLU A 631 9.88 -52.85 -14.92
CA GLU A 631 8.64 -52.35 -15.49
C GLU A 631 8.35 -50.88 -15.14
N LEU A 632 8.97 -50.33 -14.09
CA LEU A 632 8.72 -48.94 -13.68
C LEU A 632 9.29 -47.94 -14.69
N SER A 633 8.43 -47.03 -15.13
CA SER A 633 8.76 -45.91 -15.99
C SER A 633 9.44 -44.80 -15.18
N ILE A 634 10.76 -44.68 -15.30
CA ILE A 634 11.56 -43.64 -14.65
C ILE A 634 11.97 -42.58 -15.66
N LYS A 635 11.38 -41.39 -15.55
CA LYS A 635 11.70 -40.23 -16.39
C LYS A 635 12.78 -39.37 -15.75
N ARG A 636 13.74 -38.93 -16.57
CA ARG A 636 14.84 -38.04 -16.16
C ARG A 636 14.61 -36.66 -16.78
N LEU A 637 14.52 -35.64 -15.93
CA LEU A 637 14.26 -34.26 -16.33
C LEU A 637 15.48 -33.37 -16.02
N GLN A 638 15.71 -32.34 -16.82
CA GLN A 638 16.74 -31.34 -16.48
C GLN A 638 16.28 -30.51 -15.26
N CYS A 639 17.24 -29.90 -14.57
CA CYS A 639 16.98 -29.03 -13.43
C CYS A 639 17.39 -27.61 -13.78
N VAL A 640 16.47 -26.66 -13.65
CA VAL A 640 16.77 -25.22 -13.74
C VAL A 640 17.06 -24.65 -12.36
N HIS A 641 18.13 -23.86 -12.25
CA HIS A 641 18.57 -23.15 -11.06
C HIS A 641 18.43 -21.64 -11.29
N PHE A 642 17.50 -21.01 -10.57
CA PHE A 642 17.28 -19.56 -10.60
C PHE A 642 18.26 -18.84 -9.66
N GLN A 643 19.03 -17.90 -10.22
CA GLN A 643 20.03 -17.12 -9.47
C GLN A 643 19.38 -16.06 -8.57
N GLU A 644 18.23 -15.53 -8.98
CA GLU A 644 17.47 -14.49 -8.28
C GLU A 644 16.02 -14.94 -8.01
N PRO A 645 15.81 -15.91 -7.10
CA PRO A 645 14.49 -16.43 -6.77
C PRO A 645 13.73 -15.53 -5.79
N ASP A 646 14.38 -14.51 -5.23
CA ASP A 646 13.81 -13.68 -4.16
C ASP A 646 12.65 -12.84 -4.68
N TYR A 647 11.56 -12.84 -3.90
CA TYR A 647 10.40 -12.01 -4.18
C TYR A 647 10.86 -10.55 -4.20
N LYS A 648 10.77 -9.90 -5.35
CA LYS A 648 10.97 -8.45 -5.45
C LYS A 648 9.59 -7.80 -5.41
N PRO A 649 9.20 -7.14 -4.31
CA PRO A 649 7.91 -6.48 -4.25
C PRO A 649 7.78 -5.50 -5.40
N GLY A 650 6.67 -5.60 -6.16
CA GLY A 650 6.18 -4.45 -6.90
C GLY A 650 5.95 -3.28 -5.93
N LEU A 651 6.08 -2.04 -6.41
CA LEU A 651 5.97 -0.82 -5.60
C LEU A 651 4.64 -0.76 -4.82
N LYS A 652 4.66 -1.33 -3.62
CA LYS A 652 3.71 -1.05 -2.56
C LYS A 652 4.54 -0.63 -1.36
N MET A 653 4.74 0.68 -1.24
CA MET A 653 5.30 1.22 -0.01
C MET A 653 4.25 1.06 1.09
N PRO A 654 4.61 0.45 2.23
CA PRO A 654 3.75 0.49 3.41
C PRO A 654 3.69 1.93 3.88
N VAL A 655 2.53 2.57 3.73
CA VAL A 655 2.25 3.80 4.45
C VAL A 655 2.19 3.40 5.93
N ARG A 656 3.09 3.90 6.78
CA ARG A 656 2.82 3.95 8.23
C ARG A 656 1.59 4.84 8.44
N LEU A 657 0.49 4.29 8.93
CA LEU A 657 -0.82 4.96 8.97
C LEU A 657 -1.03 5.80 10.24
N ASP A 658 0.02 5.91 11.06
CA ASP A 658 -0.03 6.44 12.42
C ASP A 658 0.45 7.90 12.47
N ASP A 659 0.99 8.42 11.37
CA ASP A 659 1.62 9.74 11.26
C ASP A 659 0.76 10.70 10.42
N LEU A 660 0.18 11.71 11.08
CA LEU A 660 -0.77 12.69 10.51
C LEU A 660 -0.09 13.86 9.78
N ARG A 661 1.24 13.84 9.64
CA ARG A 661 2.00 14.91 8.97
C ARG A 661 1.83 14.86 7.46
N GLN A 662 1.83 16.03 6.81
CA GLN A 662 1.79 16.12 5.34
C GLN A 662 3.02 15.43 4.73
N ILE A 663 2.80 14.65 3.67
CA ILE A 663 3.85 13.86 3.03
C ILE A 663 4.62 14.70 2.01
N VAL A 664 5.95 14.63 2.09
CA VAL A 664 6.91 15.13 1.11
C VAL A 664 7.59 13.91 0.46
N PRO A 665 7.18 13.49 -0.73
CA PRO A 665 7.82 12.40 -1.46
C PRO A 665 9.15 12.85 -2.06
N VAL A 666 10.22 12.15 -1.69
CA VAL A 666 11.60 12.45 -2.13
C VAL A 666 12.18 11.24 -2.83
N VAL A 667 12.75 11.43 -4.02
CA VAL A 667 13.31 10.36 -4.84
C VAL A 667 14.79 10.60 -5.09
N PHE A 668 15.58 9.55 -4.90
CA PHE A 668 16.99 9.49 -5.25
C PHE A 668 17.23 8.37 -6.25
N ALA A 669 18.24 8.52 -7.11
CA ALA A 669 18.78 7.43 -7.92
C ALA A 669 20.24 7.18 -7.53
N SER A 670 20.60 5.92 -7.28
CA SER A 670 21.95 5.59 -6.78
C SER A 670 22.35 4.13 -7.01
N ASP A 671 23.66 3.88 -6.94
CA ASP A 671 24.25 2.55 -7.00
C ASP A 671 24.92 2.20 -5.65
N ASN A 672 25.40 0.95 -5.51
CA ASN A 672 26.04 0.51 -4.28
C ASN A 672 27.32 1.30 -3.91
N ASN A 673 28.02 1.89 -4.89
CA ASN A 673 29.24 2.68 -4.65
C ASN A 673 28.92 4.07 -4.09
N TYR A 674 27.75 4.62 -4.45
CA TYR A 674 27.30 5.93 -3.99
C TYR A 674 26.56 5.91 -2.65
N VAL A 675 26.30 4.75 -2.05
CA VAL A 675 25.63 4.61 -0.74
C VAL A 675 26.19 5.55 0.35
N PRO A 676 27.52 5.70 0.54
CA PRO A 676 28.03 6.63 1.55
C PRO A 676 27.68 8.10 1.29
N MET A 677 27.70 8.51 0.01
CA MET A 677 27.37 9.86 -0.41
C MET A 677 25.87 10.12 -0.31
N LEU A 678 25.05 9.18 -0.82
CA LEU A 678 23.59 9.19 -0.69
C LEU A 678 23.16 9.31 0.77
N THR A 679 23.76 8.50 1.66
CA THR A 679 23.46 8.54 3.10
C THR A 679 23.80 9.90 3.69
N THR A 680 24.91 10.52 3.27
CA THR A 680 25.29 11.87 3.70
C THR A 680 24.29 12.92 3.21
N THR A 681 23.85 12.82 1.95
CA THR A 681 22.85 13.73 1.38
C THR A 681 21.51 13.62 2.13
N ILE A 682 20.96 12.40 2.27
CA ILE A 682 19.71 12.17 3.01
C ILE A 682 19.85 12.65 4.47
N TYR A 683 20.98 12.37 5.13
CA TYR A 683 21.21 12.83 6.49
C TYR A 683 21.22 14.36 6.59
N SER A 684 21.91 15.05 5.68
CA SER A 684 21.92 16.52 5.64
C SER A 684 20.52 17.08 5.40
N MET A 685 19.74 16.46 4.51
CA MET A 685 18.33 16.84 4.28
C MET A 685 17.53 16.75 5.58
N LEU A 686 17.48 15.56 6.19
CA LEU A 686 16.67 15.30 7.38
C LEU A 686 17.11 16.13 8.58
N SER A 687 18.41 16.40 8.72
CA SER A 687 18.96 17.25 9.79
C SER A 687 18.49 18.70 9.73
N ASN A 688 18.02 19.16 8.57
CA ASN A 688 17.56 20.53 8.35
C ASN A 688 16.08 20.62 7.93
N ALA A 689 15.38 19.49 7.86
CA ALA A 689 14.00 19.41 7.43
C ALA A 689 13.02 19.64 8.59
N SER A 690 11.83 20.16 8.30
CA SER A 690 10.81 20.39 9.33
C SER A 690 10.18 19.09 9.83
N ASN A 691 10.09 18.96 11.15
CA ASN A 691 9.43 17.83 11.81
C ASN A 691 7.89 17.84 11.67
N ASN A 692 7.31 18.89 11.07
CA ASN A 692 5.87 18.99 10.79
C ASN A 692 5.45 18.20 9.54
N TYR A 693 6.42 17.76 8.74
CA TYR A 693 6.20 16.95 7.56
C TYR A 693 6.73 15.54 7.77
N ARG A 694 6.19 14.63 6.99
CA ARG A 694 6.70 13.27 6.84
C ARG A 694 7.42 13.16 5.51
N TYR A 695 8.62 12.59 5.51
CA TYR A 695 9.43 12.42 4.32
C TYR A 695 9.37 10.96 3.84
N ASP A 696 8.80 10.75 2.66
CA ASP A 696 8.73 9.44 2.03
C ASP A 696 9.85 9.31 0.99
N ILE A 697 10.96 8.69 1.40
CA ILE A 697 12.20 8.63 0.64
C ILE A 697 12.25 7.33 -0.15
N THR A 698 12.34 7.43 -1.48
CA THR A 698 12.50 6.28 -2.38
C THR A 698 13.86 6.33 -3.07
N VAL A 699 14.65 5.27 -2.94
CA VAL A 699 15.94 5.12 -3.63
C VAL A 699 15.78 4.15 -4.79
N LEU A 700 15.82 4.66 -6.02
CA LEU A 700 15.87 3.88 -7.26
C LEU A 700 17.30 3.35 -7.45
N HIS A 701 17.47 2.03 -7.59
CA HIS A 701 18.78 1.41 -7.69
C HIS A 701 18.79 0.18 -8.60
N ARG A 702 20.00 -0.31 -8.93
CA ARG A 702 20.18 -1.62 -9.59
C ARG A 702 20.89 -2.66 -8.72
N ASP A 703 21.77 -2.21 -7.82
CA ASP A 703 22.77 -3.11 -7.19
C ASP A 703 23.08 -2.79 -5.72
N ILE A 704 22.34 -1.88 -5.08
CA ILE A 704 22.53 -1.60 -3.65
C ILE A 704 22.29 -2.88 -2.84
N SER A 705 23.36 -3.39 -2.21
CA SER A 705 23.35 -4.64 -1.48
C SER A 705 22.39 -4.61 -0.28
N GLY A 706 21.78 -5.75 0.04
CA GLY A 706 20.88 -5.86 1.21
C GLY A 706 21.53 -5.44 2.53
N ALA A 707 22.85 -5.66 2.67
CA ALA A 707 23.62 -5.19 3.82
C ALA A 707 23.66 -3.66 3.93
N ASN A 708 23.96 -2.96 2.82
CA ASN A 708 23.95 -1.49 2.79
C ASN A 708 22.54 -0.92 3.01
N GLN A 709 21.51 -1.54 2.43
CA GLN A 709 20.13 -1.14 2.69
C GLN A 709 19.76 -1.28 4.17
N ALA A 710 20.18 -2.37 4.82
CA ALA A 710 19.93 -2.60 6.24
C ALA A 710 20.61 -1.53 7.12
N ILE A 711 21.87 -1.19 6.84
CA ILE A 711 22.61 -0.13 7.55
C ILE A 711 21.89 1.21 7.41
N MET A 712 21.45 1.57 6.20
CA MET A 712 20.71 2.83 5.99
C MET A 712 19.36 2.82 6.73
N ARG A 713 18.59 1.73 6.64
CA ARG A 713 17.30 1.61 7.35
C ARG A 713 17.48 1.71 8.87
N GLU A 714 18.50 1.06 9.41
CA GLU A 714 18.82 1.14 10.84
C GLU A 714 19.20 2.56 11.25
N PHE A 715 20.09 3.21 10.49
CA PHE A 715 20.53 4.57 10.78
C PHE A 715 19.37 5.58 10.77
N PHE A 716 18.52 5.53 9.75
CA PHE A 716 17.37 6.43 9.63
C PHE A 716 16.15 6.02 10.45
N SER A 717 16.14 4.83 11.08
CA SER A 717 15.07 4.42 12.00
C SER A 717 14.93 5.33 13.24
N SER A 718 15.96 6.12 13.53
CA SER A 718 15.96 7.14 14.57
C SER A 718 15.03 8.32 14.28
N TYR A 719 14.63 8.53 13.02
CA TYR A 719 13.68 9.57 12.62
C TYR A 719 12.26 9.02 12.59
N ASP A 720 11.36 9.56 13.41
CA ASP A 720 9.97 9.09 13.49
C ASP A 720 9.09 9.53 12.29
N ASN A 721 9.59 10.50 11.50
CA ASN A 721 8.89 11.15 10.41
C ASN A 721 9.42 10.77 9.03
N VAL A 722 10.13 9.64 8.95
CA VAL A 722 10.81 9.20 7.73
C VAL A 722 10.39 7.79 7.37
N ASN A 723 10.11 7.58 6.09
CA ASN A 723 10.04 6.26 5.48
C ASN A 723 11.17 6.15 4.45
N LEU A 724 11.92 5.05 4.46
CA LEU A 724 13.01 4.80 3.50
C LEU A 724 12.75 3.50 2.73
N GLY A 725 12.36 3.65 1.47
CA GLY A 725 12.16 2.60 0.50
C GLY A 725 13.34 2.45 -0.47
N PHE A 726 13.55 1.24 -0.96
CA PHE A 726 14.50 0.92 -2.02
C PHE A 726 13.74 0.24 -3.15
N CYS A 727 13.94 0.71 -4.38
CA CYS A 727 13.28 0.19 -5.57
C CYS A 727 14.34 -0.27 -6.56
N ASP A 728 14.39 -1.58 -6.79
CA ASP A 728 15.25 -2.17 -7.81
C ASP A 728 14.62 -1.98 -9.20
N VAL A 729 15.27 -1.17 -10.05
CA VAL A 729 14.78 -0.83 -11.39
C VAL A 729 15.43 -1.64 -12.50
N SER A 730 16.28 -2.62 -12.17
CA SER A 730 17.02 -3.48 -13.14
C SER A 730 16.13 -4.04 -14.25
N GLN A 731 14.95 -4.56 -13.93
CA GLN A 731 14.03 -5.16 -14.91
C GLN A 731 13.48 -4.18 -15.93
N VAL A 732 13.30 -2.92 -15.53
CA VAL A 732 12.74 -1.90 -16.41
C VAL A 732 13.82 -1.43 -17.38
N ILE A 733 15.03 -1.24 -16.88
CA ILE A 733 16.15 -0.69 -17.66
C ILE A 733 16.85 -1.72 -18.56
N GLU A 734 16.85 -3.01 -18.20
CA GLU A 734 17.49 -4.08 -19.00
C GLU A 734 16.90 -4.20 -20.41
N LYS A 735 15.66 -3.72 -20.61
CA LYS A 735 14.98 -3.68 -21.90
C LYS A 735 15.52 -2.58 -22.84
N TYR A 736 16.31 -1.64 -22.32
CA TYR A 736 16.77 -0.46 -23.03
C TYR A 736 18.31 -0.37 -23.03
N ASN A 737 18.90 0.04 -24.15
CA ASN A 737 20.36 0.20 -24.25
C ASN A 737 20.79 1.59 -23.76
N LEU A 738 20.72 1.83 -22.46
CA LEU A 738 21.08 3.10 -21.85
C LEU A 738 22.62 3.22 -21.69
N THR A 739 23.26 3.99 -22.56
CA THR A 739 24.70 4.33 -22.46
C THR A 739 24.87 5.80 -22.10
N THR A 740 25.92 6.14 -21.34
CA THR A 740 26.30 7.54 -21.10
C THR A 740 27.53 7.92 -21.93
N ASN A 741 27.46 9.04 -22.65
CA ASN A 741 28.58 9.54 -23.47
C ASN A 741 29.64 10.31 -22.66
N ASN A 742 29.38 10.51 -21.36
CA ASN A 742 30.24 11.25 -20.46
C ASN A 742 30.67 10.34 -19.29
N PRO A 743 31.98 10.11 -19.07
CA PRO A 743 32.48 9.23 -18.00
C PRO A 743 32.18 9.73 -16.59
N HIS A 744 31.65 10.95 -16.44
CA HIS A 744 31.23 11.53 -15.17
C HIS A 744 29.72 11.42 -14.89
N ILE A 745 28.93 10.91 -15.83
CA ILE A 745 27.46 10.75 -15.70
C ILE A 745 27.13 9.25 -15.63
N SER A 746 26.32 8.91 -14.63
CA SER A 746 25.90 7.55 -14.29
C SER A 746 24.64 7.15 -15.06
N VAL A 747 24.44 5.86 -15.36
CA VAL A 747 23.20 5.38 -16.01
C VAL A 747 21.97 5.58 -15.11
N GLU A 748 22.20 5.66 -13.80
CA GLU A 748 21.22 5.92 -12.76
C GLU A 748 20.50 7.26 -12.95
N THR A 749 21.09 8.24 -13.65
CA THR A 749 20.44 9.53 -13.90
C THR A 749 19.21 9.39 -14.82
N TYR A 750 19.12 8.35 -15.64
CA TYR A 750 17.93 8.05 -16.43
C TYR A 750 16.76 7.54 -15.59
N TYR A 751 17.00 7.10 -14.35
CA TYR A 751 15.95 6.51 -13.50
C TYR A 751 14.87 7.54 -13.13
N ARG A 752 15.16 8.83 -13.24
CA ARG A 752 14.19 9.91 -13.01
C ARG A 752 12.97 9.84 -13.93
N PHE A 753 13.09 9.28 -15.14
CA PHE A 753 11.96 9.10 -16.06
C PHE A 753 11.04 7.95 -15.66
N LEU A 754 11.53 7.02 -14.84
CA LEU A 754 10.76 5.89 -14.33
C LEU A 754 9.81 6.34 -13.20
N ILE A 755 10.12 7.45 -12.53
CA ILE A 755 9.39 7.96 -11.35
C ILE A 755 7.89 8.02 -11.59
N GLN A 756 7.48 8.50 -12.76
CA GLN A 756 6.09 8.78 -13.05
C GLN A 756 5.21 7.51 -13.10
N ASP A 757 5.81 6.38 -13.51
CA ASP A 757 5.15 5.06 -13.61
C ASP A 757 5.39 4.21 -12.35
N LEU A 758 6.56 4.35 -11.72
CA LEU A 758 6.88 3.65 -10.49
C LEU A 758 6.10 4.23 -9.29
N LEU A 759 5.84 5.53 -9.28
CA LEU A 759 5.13 6.24 -8.21
C LEU A 759 3.84 6.91 -8.73
N PRO A 760 2.88 6.14 -9.28
CA PRO A 760 1.71 6.70 -9.97
C PRO A 760 0.74 7.43 -9.01
N TYR A 761 0.82 7.12 -7.72
CA TYR A 761 0.01 7.71 -6.65
C TYR A 761 0.50 9.08 -6.18
N TYR A 762 1.71 9.50 -6.58
CA TYR A 762 2.16 10.88 -6.39
C TYR A 762 1.94 11.68 -7.67
N ASP A 763 1.35 12.87 -7.51
CA ASP A 763 1.19 13.87 -8.57
C ASP A 763 2.34 14.89 -8.62
N LYS A 764 3.10 14.97 -7.53
CA LYS A 764 4.27 15.82 -7.40
C LYS A 764 5.33 15.13 -6.55
N VAL A 765 6.59 15.15 -6.98
CA VAL A 765 7.72 14.61 -6.19
C VAL A 765 8.93 15.53 -6.21
N LEU A 766 9.79 15.41 -5.20
CA LEU A 766 11.10 16.04 -5.18
C LEU A 766 12.16 15.02 -5.62
N TYR A 767 12.86 15.26 -6.72
CA TYR A 767 14.01 14.46 -7.13
C TYR A 767 15.31 15.19 -6.75
N LEU A 768 16.25 14.45 -6.15
CA LEU A 768 17.53 14.95 -5.66
C LEU A 768 18.67 14.00 -6.05
N ASP A 769 19.79 14.56 -6.53
CA ASP A 769 21.00 13.77 -6.79
C ASP A 769 21.70 13.31 -5.49
N SER A 770 22.54 12.28 -5.61
CA SER A 770 23.23 11.62 -4.47
C SER A 770 24.46 12.39 -3.95
N ASP A 771 24.81 13.53 -4.54
CA ASP A 771 26.01 14.33 -4.28
C ASP A 771 25.68 15.78 -3.89
N LEU A 772 24.71 15.91 -2.99
CA LEU A 772 24.26 17.19 -2.44
C LEU A 772 24.54 17.31 -0.95
N ILE A 773 24.64 18.55 -0.46
CA ILE A 773 24.41 18.87 0.95
C ILE A 773 23.24 19.85 1.05
N ILE A 774 22.23 19.47 1.82
CA ILE A 774 20.98 20.19 1.95
C ILE A 774 20.98 20.88 3.32
N ARG A 775 20.80 22.20 3.30
CA ARG A 775 20.79 23.10 4.47
C ARG A 775 19.44 23.79 4.66
N GLY A 776 18.66 23.94 3.59
CA GLY A 776 17.30 24.47 3.64
C GLY A 776 16.28 23.36 3.90
N ASP A 777 15.09 23.75 4.37
CA ASP A 777 13.98 22.83 4.58
C ASP A 777 13.36 22.44 3.24
N VAL A 778 13.55 21.18 2.83
CA VAL A 778 13.03 20.65 1.55
C VAL A 778 11.50 20.66 1.45
N SER A 779 10.77 20.81 2.57
CA SER A 779 9.32 21.01 2.50
C SER A 779 8.95 22.35 1.85
N GLU A 780 9.77 23.39 2.00
CA GLU A 780 9.61 24.67 1.29
C GLU A 780 9.83 24.51 -0.21
N LEU A 781 10.84 23.72 -0.60
CA LEU A 781 11.13 23.44 -2.00
C LEU A 781 9.98 22.66 -2.63
N PHE A 782 9.48 21.64 -1.94
CA PHE A 782 8.31 20.87 -2.38
C PHE A 782 7.04 21.72 -2.49
N ALA A 783 6.89 22.75 -1.64
CA ALA A 783 5.76 23.67 -1.66
C ALA A 783 5.73 24.62 -2.86
N THR A 784 6.78 24.64 -3.70
CA THR A 784 6.80 25.39 -4.98
C THR A 784 5.54 25.08 -5.79
N ASP A 785 4.84 26.14 -6.21
CA ASP A 785 3.68 26.05 -7.09
C ASP A 785 4.14 25.86 -8.54
N LEU A 786 3.68 24.78 -9.17
CA LEU A 786 4.02 24.42 -10.54
C LEU A 786 2.96 24.86 -11.55
N GLY A 787 1.71 25.10 -11.11
CA GLY A 787 0.57 25.22 -12.02
C GLY A 787 0.53 24.04 -13.01
N ASP A 788 0.50 24.36 -14.31
CA ASP A 788 0.53 23.37 -15.41
C ASP A 788 1.96 23.02 -15.88
N SER A 789 3.01 23.61 -15.28
CA SER A 789 4.40 23.32 -15.64
C SER A 789 4.79 21.87 -15.32
N LEU A 790 5.66 21.30 -16.15
CA LEU A 790 6.15 19.92 -16.00
C LEU A 790 7.09 19.77 -14.80
N LEU A 791 7.89 20.79 -14.49
CA LEU A 791 8.84 20.75 -13.38
C LEU A 791 9.26 22.14 -12.90
N ALA A 792 9.91 22.19 -11.73
CA ALA A 792 10.73 23.33 -11.30
C ALA A 792 12.20 22.94 -11.17
N ALA A 793 13.09 23.81 -11.63
CA ALA A 793 14.55 23.63 -11.60
C ALA A 793 15.29 24.97 -11.55
N ALA A 794 16.53 24.99 -11.07
CA ALA A 794 17.39 26.18 -11.15
C ALA A 794 18.15 26.22 -12.49
N HIS A 795 18.41 27.42 -13.01
CA HIS A 795 19.24 27.59 -14.21
C HIS A 795 20.63 26.96 -14.03
N ASP A 796 21.19 26.39 -15.11
CA ASP A 796 22.57 25.88 -15.11
C ASP A 796 23.51 27.02 -15.52
N ILE A 797 24.10 27.70 -14.53
CA ILE A 797 25.01 28.84 -14.79
C ILE A 797 26.24 28.42 -15.61
N ASP A 798 26.68 27.16 -15.53
CA ASP A 798 27.82 26.68 -16.32
C ASP A 798 27.41 26.54 -17.79
N PHE A 799 26.31 25.86 -18.07
CA PHE A 799 25.80 25.72 -19.43
C PHE A 799 25.53 27.08 -20.06
N VAL A 800 24.79 27.93 -19.35
CA VAL A 800 24.39 29.26 -19.81
C VAL A 800 25.61 30.16 -20.07
N ALA A 801 26.66 30.08 -19.25
CA ALA A 801 27.90 30.80 -19.52
C ALA A 801 28.61 30.32 -20.79
N ASN A 802 28.63 29.01 -21.04
CA ASN A 802 29.23 28.44 -22.25
C ASN A 802 28.52 28.88 -23.53
N VAL A 803 27.21 29.20 -23.46
CA VAL A 803 26.44 29.76 -24.60
C VAL A 803 27.07 31.08 -25.09
N ASN A 804 27.64 31.90 -24.21
CA ASN A 804 28.26 33.19 -24.52
C ASN A 804 29.76 33.09 -24.92
N MET A 805 30.35 31.90 -24.95
CA MET A 805 31.77 31.76 -25.30
C MET A 805 32.01 31.99 -26.80
N LYS A 806 33.13 32.65 -27.13
CA LYS A 806 33.46 33.11 -28.51
C LYS A 806 33.40 32.04 -29.60
N ARG A 807 33.66 30.77 -29.29
CA ARG A 807 33.63 29.69 -30.30
C ARG A 807 32.20 29.35 -30.72
N GLY A 808 31.19 29.64 -29.89
CA GLY A 808 29.79 29.39 -30.19
C GLY A 808 29.36 27.92 -30.16
N ASP A 809 30.26 26.99 -29.83
CA ASP A 809 30.01 25.55 -29.87
C ASP A 809 28.78 25.15 -29.03
N ARG A 810 28.61 25.73 -27.84
CA ARG A 810 27.47 25.47 -26.95
C ARG A 810 26.16 26.07 -27.45
N LEU A 811 26.22 27.25 -28.06
CA LEU A 811 25.05 27.91 -28.65
C LEU A 811 24.55 27.12 -29.87
N ALA A 812 25.48 26.66 -30.72
CA ALA A 812 25.15 25.78 -31.84
C ALA A 812 24.55 24.47 -31.33
N TYR A 813 25.16 23.85 -30.31
CA TYR A 813 24.63 22.64 -29.68
C TYR A 813 23.17 22.80 -29.17
N ALA A 814 22.90 23.86 -28.40
CA ALA A 814 21.57 24.11 -27.86
C ALA A 814 20.51 24.33 -28.96
N LYS A 815 20.87 24.97 -30.07
CA LYS A 815 19.92 25.24 -31.16
C LYS A 815 19.76 24.07 -32.13
N GLU A 816 20.85 23.42 -32.49
CA GLU A 816 20.88 22.42 -33.57
C GLU A 816 20.62 21.00 -33.07
N ILE A 817 21.05 20.68 -31.84
CA ILE A 817 20.87 19.36 -31.24
C ILE A 817 19.69 19.34 -30.28
N LEU A 818 19.63 20.27 -29.31
CA LEU A 818 18.53 20.31 -28.34
C LEU A 818 17.26 20.97 -28.88
N GLY A 819 17.37 21.73 -29.98
CA GLY A 819 16.23 22.42 -30.59
C GLY A 819 15.67 23.58 -29.76
N MET A 820 16.41 24.08 -28.76
CA MET A 820 15.94 25.12 -27.84
C MET A 820 15.78 26.47 -28.53
N LYS A 821 14.65 27.12 -28.28
CA LYS A 821 14.35 28.49 -28.74
C LYS A 821 15.14 29.52 -27.94
N ASP A 822 15.25 29.31 -26.63
CA ASP A 822 16.01 30.14 -25.71
C ASP A 822 17.08 29.32 -24.96
N PRO A 823 18.31 29.22 -25.50
CA PRO A 823 19.43 28.54 -24.85
C PRO A 823 19.82 29.08 -23.46
N TYR A 824 19.39 30.29 -23.08
CA TYR A 824 19.65 30.85 -21.75
C TYR A 824 18.70 30.31 -20.68
N SER A 825 17.62 29.64 -21.11
CA SER A 825 16.65 29.00 -20.22
C SER A 825 17.14 27.64 -19.69
N TYR A 826 18.29 27.14 -20.17
CA TYR A 826 18.79 25.82 -19.79
C TYR A 826 18.97 25.66 -18.26
N PHE A 827 18.44 24.57 -17.70
CA PHE A 827 18.41 24.27 -16.26
C PHE A 827 19.19 23.01 -15.88
N GLN A 828 19.56 22.94 -14.61
CA GLN A 828 20.32 21.83 -14.03
C GLN A 828 19.36 20.77 -13.45
N ALA A 829 19.63 19.48 -13.70
CA ALA A 829 18.73 18.38 -13.36
C ALA A 829 18.96 17.72 -11.99
N GLY A 830 19.91 18.18 -11.17
CA GLY A 830 20.24 17.55 -9.89
C GLY A 830 19.30 17.90 -8.74
N VAL A 831 18.46 18.93 -8.91
CA VAL A 831 17.40 19.31 -7.97
C VAL A 831 16.16 19.67 -8.77
N LEU A 832 15.13 18.81 -8.68
CA LEU A 832 13.91 18.95 -9.48
C LEU A 832 12.66 18.79 -8.62
N VAL A 833 11.69 19.69 -8.78
CA VAL A 833 10.31 19.43 -8.33
C VAL A 833 9.52 18.97 -9.55
N LEU A 834 9.18 17.69 -9.61
CA LEU A 834 8.54 17.07 -10.78
C LEU A 834 7.03 17.05 -10.62
N ASN A 835 6.29 17.55 -11.63
CA ASN A 835 4.85 17.36 -11.77
C ASN A 835 4.60 16.03 -12.50
N THR A 836 4.65 14.92 -11.76
CA THR A 836 4.52 13.57 -12.33
C THR A 836 3.19 13.38 -13.04
N ARG A 837 2.11 14.06 -12.61
CA ARG A 837 0.83 14.04 -13.32
C ARG A 837 0.93 14.64 -14.72
N ALA A 838 1.52 15.83 -14.83
CA ALA A 838 1.69 16.50 -16.11
C ALA A 838 2.69 15.74 -17.02
N MET A 839 3.77 15.21 -16.44
CA MET A 839 4.74 14.39 -17.19
C MET A 839 4.12 13.14 -17.80
N ARG A 840 3.30 12.38 -17.04
CA ARG A 840 2.56 11.21 -17.56
C ARG A 840 1.63 11.54 -18.72
N SER A 841 1.02 12.74 -18.66
CA SER A 841 0.08 13.19 -19.68
C SER A 841 0.78 13.62 -20.97
N ARG A 842 2.08 13.95 -20.87
CA ARG A 842 2.85 14.54 -21.96
C ARG A 842 3.58 13.51 -22.81
N HIS A 843 4.19 12.51 -22.17
CA HIS A 843 4.97 11.44 -22.78
C HIS A 843 4.93 10.19 -21.90
N THR A 844 4.82 9.02 -22.53
CA THR A 844 4.93 7.71 -21.87
C THR A 844 6.36 7.47 -21.38
N MET A 845 6.53 6.54 -20.43
CA MET A 845 7.87 6.17 -19.94
C MET A 845 8.75 5.64 -21.08
N GLU A 846 8.20 4.83 -21.97
CA GLU A 846 8.89 4.31 -23.16
C GLU A 846 9.45 5.44 -24.02
N GLU A 847 8.63 6.47 -24.30
CA GLU A 847 9.06 7.63 -25.10
C GLU A 847 10.17 8.42 -24.41
N TRP A 848 10.07 8.65 -23.10
CA TRP A 848 11.15 9.30 -22.34
C TRP A 848 12.46 8.53 -22.39
N LEU A 849 12.41 7.20 -22.27
CA LEU A 849 13.59 6.34 -22.36
C LEU A 849 14.16 6.27 -23.78
N GLU A 850 13.31 6.36 -24.80
CA GLU A 850 13.74 6.47 -26.19
C GLU A 850 14.49 7.78 -26.43
N PHE A 851 13.95 8.93 -25.96
CA PHE A 851 14.67 10.21 -26.03
C PHE A 851 16.00 10.17 -25.30
N ALA A 852 16.04 9.51 -24.14
CA ALA A 852 17.27 9.31 -23.36
C ALA A 852 18.33 8.44 -24.04
N SER A 853 17.96 7.68 -25.07
CA SER A 853 18.88 6.80 -25.81
C SER A 853 19.60 7.52 -26.97
N ASP A 854 19.33 8.82 -27.20
CA ASP A 854 19.97 9.61 -28.27
C ASP A 854 21.44 9.92 -27.95
N ASP A 855 22.36 9.39 -28.76
CA ASP A 855 23.80 9.51 -28.57
C ASP A 855 24.35 10.93 -28.86
N ARG A 856 23.51 11.86 -29.33
CA ARG A 856 23.89 13.26 -29.53
C ARG A 856 23.77 14.10 -28.25
N PHE A 857 23.09 13.60 -27.22
CA PHE A 857 22.99 14.26 -25.92
C PHE A 857 24.27 14.10 -25.11
N ILE A 858 24.88 15.22 -24.70
CA ILE A 858 26.19 15.23 -24.02
C ILE A 858 26.08 15.34 -22.50
N TYR A 859 24.92 15.76 -22.01
CA TYR A 859 24.47 15.70 -20.63
C TYR A 859 23.27 14.76 -20.43
N ASN A 860 23.01 13.88 -21.41
CA ASN A 860 22.07 12.75 -21.31
C ASN A 860 20.65 13.18 -20.86
N ASP A 861 20.18 12.70 -19.71
CA ASP A 861 18.88 12.98 -19.12
C ASP A 861 18.60 14.48 -18.91
N GLN A 862 19.62 15.26 -18.55
CA GLN A 862 19.47 16.71 -18.39
C GLN A 862 19.17 17.39 -19.73
N ASP A 863 19.78 16.92 -20.83
CA ASP A 863 19.54 17.44 -22.18
C ASP A 863 18.14 17.06 -22.67
N VAL A 864 17.67 15.84 -22.39
CA VAL A 864 16.29 15.41 -22.69
C VAL A 864 15.28 16.32 -22.01
N LEU A 865 15.44 16.56 -20.71
CA LEU A 865 14.53 17.43 -19.96
C LEU A 865 14.55 18.86 -20.50
N ASN A 866 15.72 19.41 -20.82
CA ASN A 866 15.82 20.76 -21.39
C ASN A 866 15.23 20.88 -22.80
N ALA A 867 15.37 19.83 -23.63
CA ALA A 867 14.82 19.82 -24.98
C ALA A 867 13.28 19.67 -24.99
N HIS A 868 12.73 18.87 -24.08
CA HIS A 868 11.30 18.51 -24.10
C HIS A 868 10.42 19.30 -23.12
N CYS A 869 11.00 19.97 -22.12
CA CYS A 869 10.24 20.78 -21.15
C CYS A 869 10.35 22.30 -21.38
N GLU A 870 11.05 22.76 -22.43
CA GLU A 870 11.23 24.20 -22.69
C GLU A 870 9.87 24.93 -22.74
N GLY A 871 9.72 25.96 -21.91
CA GLY A 871 8.47 26.75 -21.79
C GLY A 871 7.47 26.24 -20.74
N GLU A 872 7.73 25.07 -20.15
CA GLU A 872 6.90 24.43 -19.12
C GLU A 872 7.71 24.18 -17.83
N VAL A 873 8.60 25.13 -17.48
CA VAL A 873 9.51 25.06 -16.33
C VAL A 873 9.34 26.27 -15.42
N VAL A 874 9.19 26.03 -14.12
CA VAL A 874 9.29 27.06 -13.08
C VAL A 874 10.76 27.20 -12.64
N TYR A 875 11.35 28.37 -12.82
CA TYR A 875 12.75 28.58 -12.44
C TYR A 875 12.90 28.88 -10.95
N LEU A 876 13.66 28.01 -10.27
CA LEU A 876 14.00 28.14 -8.87
C LEU A 876 15.11 29.17 -8.66
N ASP A 877 15.11 29.78 -7.48
CA ASP A 877 16.25 30.59 -7.01
C ASP A 877 17.53 29.73 -6.94
N TYR A 878 18.67 30.29 -7.34
CA TYR A 878 19.95 29.59 -7.35
C TYR A 878 20.34 29.01 -5.97
N SER A 879 19.83 29.55 -4.86
CA SER A 879 20.09 29.01 -3.52
C SER A 879 19.63 27.56 -3.35
N TRP A 880 18.65 27.11 -4.14
CA TRP A 880 18.18 25.73 -4.16
C TRP A 880 19.06 24.78 -4.98
N ASN A 881 20.07 25.26 -5.70
CA ASN A 881 21.02 24.43 -6.43
C ASN A 881 22.34 25.19 -6.66
N VAL A 882 23.11 25.40 -5.59
CA VAL A 882 24.38 26.14 -5.64
C VAL A 882 25.51 25.21 -6.06
N MET A 883 25.98 25.35 -7.30
CA MET A 883 27.15 24.63 -7.78
C MET A 883 28.45 25.10 -7.11
N ILE A 884 29.32 24.15 -6.77
CA ILE A 884 30.66 24.41 -6.24
C ILE A 884 31.59 25.03 -7.32
N ASP A 885 32.65 25.70 -6.89
CA ASP A 885 33.72 26.18 -7.78
C ASP A 885 34.65 25.04 -8.23
N CYS A 886 34.14 24.13 -9.06
CA CYS A 886 34.91 23.01 -9.59
C CYS A 886 36.04 23.55 -10.50
N PHE A 887 37.30 23.39 -10.09
CA PHE A 887 38.51 23.80 -10.83
C PHE A 887 38.60 25.30 -11.20
N GLY A 888 37.99 26.17 -10.39
CA GLY A 888 38.01 27.62 -10.60
C GLY A 888 37.11 28.09 -11.76
N ARG A 889 36.07 27.31 -12.09
CA ARG A 889 35.12 27.61 -13.17
C ARG A 889 34.31 28.87 -12.93
N ILE A 890 34.10 29.30 -11.68
CA ILE A 890 33.38 30.56 -11.42
C ILE A 890 34.06 31.72 -12.15
N ASN A 891 35.38 31.86 -11.99
CA ASN A 891 36.13 32.94 -12.62
C ASN A 891 36.43 32.70 -14.11
N LYS A 892 36.64 31.44 -14.49
CA LYS A 892 37.08 31.06 -15.85
C LYS A 892 35.94 30.92 -16.85
N VAL A 893 34.75 30.56 -16.37
CA VAL A 893 33.60 30.19 -17.20
C VAL A 893 32.37 30.98 -16.81
N PHE A 894 31.93 30.95 -15.54
CA PHE A 894 30.62 31.50 -15.17
C PHE A 894 30.51 33.01 -15.40
N THR A 895 31.64 33.73 -15.39
CA THR A 895 31.75 35.15 -15.76
C THR A 895 31.28 35.47 -17.19
N PHE A 896 31.14 34.47 -18.07
CA PHE A 896 30.56 34.65 -19.40
C PHE A 896 29.03 34.63 -19.42
N ALA A 897 28.35 34.20 -18.35
CA ALA A 897 26.88 34.22 -18.28
C ALA A 897 26.33 35.66 -18.34
N PRO A 898 25.04 35.85 -18.68
CA PRO A 898 24.39 37.14 -18.53
C PRO A 898 24.60 37.70 -17.10
N ALA A 899 24.95 38.99 -17.01
CA ALA A 899 25.37 39.61 -15.74
C ALA A 899 24.36 39.37 -14.60
N TYR A 900 23.06 39.53 -14.87
CA TYR A 900 22.02 39.32 -13.85
C TYR A 900 21.97 37.88 -13.32
N MET A 901 22.29 36.87 -14.15
CA MET A 901 22.33 35.46 -13.74
C MET A 901 23.59 35.17 -12.95
N PHE A 902 24.73 35.72 -13.38
CA PHE A 902 25.99 35.58 -12.65
C PHE A 902 25.90 36.25 -11.27
N ASP A 903 25.36 37.47 -11.20
CA ASP A 903 25.19 38.20 -9.95
C ASP A 903 24.24 37.45 -9.00
N ALA A 904 23.11 36.94 -9.51
CA ALA A 904 22.19 36.11 -8.72
C ALA A 904 22.83 34.80 -8.23
N PHE A 905 23.64 34.14 -9.06
CA PHE A 905 24.39 32.95 -8.65
C PHE A 905 25.41 33.30 -7.55
N ILE A 906 26.18 34.39 -7.69
CA ILE A 906 27.14 34.82 -6.67
C ILE A 906 26.44 35.19 -5.37
N GLU A 907 25.30 35.86 -5.42
CA GLU A 907 24.48 36.17 -4.25
C GLU A 907 24.02 34.89 -3.54
N SER A 908 23.54 33.89 -4.30
CA SER A 908 23.06 32.62 -3.75
C SER A 908 24.12 31.86 -2.94
N ARG A 909 25.41 32.01 -3.28
CA ARG A 909 26.54 31.41 -2.54
C ARG A 909 26.70 31.95 -1.12
N SER A 910 26.05 33.06 -0.78
CA SER A 910 26.02 33.60 0.59
C SER A 910 24.82 33.10 1.40
N ASN A 911 23.81 32.50 0.75
CA ASN A 911 22.58 32.00 1.37
C ASN A 911 22.16 30.64 0.76
N GLU A 912 23.09 29.71 0.67
CA GLU A 912 22.89 28.41 0.04
C GLU A 912 21.93 27.50 0.85
N LYS A 913 20.84 27.09 0.21
CA LYS A 913 19.90 26.08 0.73
C LYS A 913 20.30 24.68 0.32
N ILE A 914 20.82 24.49 -0.89
CA ILE A 914 21.39 23.21 -1.35
C ILE A 914 22.72 23.51 -2.05
N VAL A 915 23.78 22.81 -1.62
CA VAL A 915 25.09 22.83 -2.25
C VAL A 915 25.23 21.57 -3.09
N HIS A 916 25.47 21.73 -4.38
CA HIS A 916 25.62 20.65 -5.33
C HIS A 916 27.10 20.49 -5.71
N TYR A 917 27.68 19.34 -5.36
CA TYR A 917 29.07 19.01 -5.70
C TYR A 917 29.20 18.55 -7.16
N ALA A 918 28.55 19.24 -8.10
CA ALA A 918 28.55 18.92 -9.53
C ALA A 918 29.97 18.96 -10.13
N GLY A 919 30.27 18.02 -11.03
CA GLY A 919 31.59 17.91 -11.69
C GLY A 919 32.51 16.87 -11.06
N PHE A 920 33.80 16.93 -11.41
CA PHE A 920 34.77 15.88 -11.06
C PHE A 920 35.48 16.11 -9.71
N GLU A 921 35.54 17.35 -9.22
CA GLU A 921 36.05 17.66 -7.89
C GLU A 921 34.99 17.33 -6.84
N LYS A 922 35.23 16.27 -6.05
CA LYS A 922 34.31 15.82 -5.00
C LYS A 922 34.98 15.88 -3.63
N PRO A 923 34.25 16.19 -2.55
CA PRO A 923 34.84 16.36 -1.21
C PRO A 923 35.40 15.05 -0.63
N TRP A 924 34.88 13.89 -1.05
CA TRP A 924 35.43 12.57 -0.70
C TRP A 924 36.63 12.14 -1.56
N LYS A 925 36.99 12.90 -2.61
CA LYS A 925 38.17 12.67 -3.46
C LYS A 925 39.28 13.68 -3.22
N LEU A 926 38.93 14.94 -2.99
CA LEU A 926 39.86 16.06 -2.86
C LEU A 926 39.52 16.89 -1.60
N ALA A 927 40.46 16.95 -0.66
CA ALA A 927 40.27 17.67 0.60
C ALA A 927 40.11 19.19 0.42
N GLY A 928 40.69 19.77 -0.63
CA GLY A 928 40.60 21.20 -0.96
C GLY A 928 39.43 21.57 -1.87
N CYS A 929 38.43 20.70 -2.02
CA CYS A 929 37.21 20.97 -2.77
C CYS A 929 36.45 22.17 -2.15
N ASP A 930 35.93 23.07 -2.98
CA ASP A 930 35.06 24.18 -2.52
C ASP A 930 33.88 23.62 -1.71
N ARG A 931 33.67 24.17 -0.51
CA ARG A 931 32.67 23.71 0.47
C ARG A 931 32.88 22.27 0.94
N GLY A 932 34.09 21.73 0.84
CA GLY A 932 34.38 20.37 1.30
C GLY A 932 34.20 20.20 2.80
N GLU A 933 34.49 21.23 3.59
CA GLU A 933 34.28 21.25 5.04
C GLU A 933 32.80 21.07 5.42
N LEU A 934 31.89 21.58 4.59
CA LEU A 934 30.45 21.44 4.80
C LEU A 934 30.00 19.98 4.58
N TYR A 935 30.49 19.31 3.53
CA TYR A 935 30.23 17.88 3.33
C TYR A 935 30.73 17.05 4.51
N TRP A 936 31.99 17.27 4.91
CA TRP A 936 32.60 16.52 6.00
C TRP A 936 31.98 16.80 7.37
N ARG A 937 31.23 17.90 7.54
CA ARG A 937 30.44 18.16 8.74
C ARG A 937 29.30 17.17 8.90
N TYR A 938 28.59 16.83 7.83
CA TYR A 938 27.50 15.83 7.88
C TYR A 938 28.04 14.40 7.76
N ALA A 939 28.99 14.16 6.86
CA ALA A 939 29.51 12.82 6.58
C ALA A 939 30.06 12.10 7.83
N ARG A 940 30.64 12.86 8.77
CA ARG A 940 31.21 12.32 10.02
C ARG A 940 30.18 11.79 11.01
N GLU A 941 28.91 12.09 10.80
CA GLU A 941 27.79 11.65 11.65
C GLU A 941 27.04 10.46 11.02
N THR A 942 27.50 9.98 9.86
CA THR A 942 26.91 8.83 9.15
C THR A 942 27.67 7.54 9.48
N PRO A 943 27.03 6.36 9.36
CA PRO A 943 27.68 5.06 9.64
C PRO A 943 28.76 4.69 8.61
N PHE A 944 28.94 5.50 7.57
CA PHE A 944 29.93 5.28 6.52
C PHE A 944 31.14 6.22 6.63
N TYR A 945 31.31 6.94 7.73
CA TYR A 945 32.39 7.90 7.90
C TYR A 945 33.78 7.28 7.71
N GLU A 946 34.06 6.16 8.37
CA GLU A 946 35.33 5.46 8.27
C GLU A 946 35.57 4.93 6.85
N SER A 947 34.53 4.44 6.19
CA SER A 947 34.58 4.05 4.79
C SER A 947 34.92 5.25 3.88
N LEU A 948 34.27 6.40 4.09
CA LEU A 948 34.54 7.64 3.35
C LEU A 948 35.98 8.13 3.58
N LEU A 949 36.49 8.06 4.81
CA LEU A 949 37.88 8.38 5.13
C LEU A 949 38.85 7.45 4.41
N GLN A 950 38.58 6.14 4.37
CA GLN A 950 39.42 5.18 3.66
C GLN A 950 39.48 5.49 2.17
N HIS A 951 38.33 5.81 1.54
CA HIS A 951 38.27 6.22 0.13
C HIS A 951 39.05 7.52 -0.12
N SER A 952 38.91 8.51 0.77
CA SER A 952 39.62 9.80 0.67
C SER A 952 41.14 9.63 0.84
N ILE A 953 41.59 8.79 1.79
CA ILE A 953 43.01 8.50 2.02
C ILE A 953 43.60 7.70 0.85
N ALA A 954 42.86 6.74 0.29
CA ALA A 954 43.28 5.99 -0.89
C ALA A 954 43.44 6.90 -2.12
N GLY A 955 42.51 7.85 -2.33
CA GLY A 955 42.60 8.86 -3.39
C GLY A 955 43.75 9.85 -3.20
N ASN A 956 44.07 10.23 -1.95
CA ASN A 956 45.21 11.10 -1.66
C ASN A 956 46.58 10.38 -1.75
N ARG A 957 46.64 9.06 -1.53
CA ARG A 957 47.87 8.27 -1.70
C ARG A 957 48.32 8.13 -3.16
N SER A 958 47.45 8.36 -4.15
CA SER A 958 47.86 8.37 -5.56
C SER A 958 48.68 9.60 -5.98
N GLY A 959 48.80 10.64 -5.14
CA GLY A 959 49.96 11.54 -5.06
C GLY A 959 50.59 12.11 -6.34
N ARG A 960 49.89 12.16 -7.48
CA ARG A 960 50.33 12.81 -8.71
C ARG A 960 49.24 13.76 -9.15
N LEU A 961 49.61 15.03 -9.34
CA LEU A 961 48.89 15.93 -10.23
C LEU A 961 48.62 15.18 -11.54
N PRO A 962 47.40 15.22 -12.09
CA PRO A 962 47.15 14.56 -13.35
C PRO A 962 47.98 15.23 -14.45
N ASP A 963 48.98 14.53 -14.95
CA ASP A 963 49.54 14.77 -16.28
C ASP A 963 48.47 14.39 -17.33
N TYR A 964 47.39 15.17 -17.46
CA TYR A 964 46.47 15.07 -18.60
C TYR A 964 47.01 15.76 -19.86
N LEU A 965 48.33 15.73 -20.05
CA LEU A 965 48.97 16.02 -21.34
C LEU A 965 49.73 14.81 -21.91
N ILE A 966 49.34 13.58 -21.53
CA ILE A 966 49.88 12.37 -22.18
C ILE A 966 48.75 11.44 -22.65
N HIS A 967 48.36 11.69 -23.91
CA HIS A 967 47.78 10.77 -24.90
C HIS A 967 46.56 9.90 -24.51
N GLU A 968 45.38 10.31 -24.98
CA GLU A 968 44.25 9.42 -25.21
C GLU A 968 44.66 8.20 -26.09
N PRO A 969 44.31 6.98 -25.70
CA PRO A 969 44.44 5.83 -26.58
C PRO A 969 43.41 5.95 -27.70
N ALA A 970 43.87 5.98 -28.96
CA ALA A 970 43.03 6.11 -30.16
C ALA A 970 41.95 5.02 -30.34
N LEU A 971 41.95 3.96 -29.52
CA LEU A 971 40.99 2.86 -29.53
C LEU A 971 40.66 2.45 -28.09
N SER A 972 39.35 2.30 -27.82
CA SER A 972 38.81 1.78 -26.55
C SER A 972 39.42 0.41 -26.19
N PRO A 973 39.61 0.11 -24.89
CA PRO A 973 40.08 -1.19 -24.42
C PRO A 973 39.26 -2.38 -24.90
N ARG A 974 37.98 -2.16 -25.24
CA ARG A 974 37.04 -3.19 -25.72
C ARG A 974 36.91 -3.25 -27.25
N SER A 975 37.70 -2.47 -28.01
CA SER A 975 37.58 -2.43 -29.47
C SER A 975 38.04 -3.75 -30.15
N PRO A 976 37.22 -4.39 -31.00
CA PRO A 976 37.59 -5.60 -31.73
C PRO A 976 38.84 -5.42 -32.61
N LEU A 977 39.10 -4.19 -33.06
CA LEU A 977 40.25 -3.82 -33.89
C LEU A 977 41.60 -4.04 -33.18
N ARG A 978 41.63 -4.08 -31.84
CA ARG A 978 42.86 -4.38 -31.08
C ARG A 978 43.40 -5.79 -31.34
N LYS A 979 42.52 -6.79 -31.56
CA LYS A 979 42.94 -8.18 -31.84
C LYS A 979 43.74 -8.30 -33.14
N ILE A 980 43.55 -7.36 -34.07
CA ILE A 980 44.25 -7.29 -35.36
C ILE A 980 45.46 -6.35 -35.27
N VAL A 981 45.32 -5.22 -34.58
CA VAL A 981 46.36 -4.17 -34.55
C VAL A 981 47.48 -4.46 -33.56
N ASP A 982 47.18 -5.04 -32.39
CA ASP A 982 48.18 -5.25 -31.33
C ASP A 982 49.29 -6.27 -31.72
N PRO A 983 49.04 -7.34 -32.50
CA PRO A 983 50.09 -8.22 -33.03
C PRO A 983 50.99 -7.56 -34.09
N ILE A 984 50.43 -6.64 -34.90
CA ILE A 984 51.11 -6.06 -36.07
C ILE A 984 51.85 -4.76 -35.70
N ALA A 985 51.34 -4.03 -34.70
CA ALA A 985 51.90 -2.80 -34.16
C ALA A 985 51.81 -2.79 -32.63
N PRO A 986 52.70 -3.52 -31.93
CA PRO A 986 52.70 -3.62 -30.47
C PRO A 986 52.85 -2.27 -29.77
N LEU A 987 52.35 -2.18 -28.54
CA LEU A 987 52.50 -1.00 -27.67
C LEU A 987 53.99 -0.64 -27.53
N GLY A 988 54.34 0.61 -27.86
CA GLY A 988 55.71 1.14 -27.83
C GLY A 988 56.53 0.91 -29.11
N SER A 989 55.99 0.24 -30.13
CA SER A 989 56.71 0.05 -31.41
C SER A 989 56.69 1.32 -32.29
N ALA A 990 57.79 1.55 -33.02
CA ALA A 990 57.90 2.68 -33.95
C ALA A 990 56.79 2.69 -35.03
N ARG A 991 56.29 1.50 -35.42
CA ARG A 991 55.16 1.35 -36.35
C ARG A 991 53.84 1.87 -35.77
N ARG A 992 53.60 1.71 -34.46
CA ARG A 992 52.41 2.22 -33.78
C ARG A 992 52.43 3.74 -33.66
N GLU A 993 53.59 4.34 -33.44
CA GLU A 993 53.75 5.79 -33.39
C GLU A 993 53.58 6.45 -34.77
N LEU A 994 54.06 5.81 -35.85
CA LEU A 994 53.82 6.26 -37.22
C LEU A 994 52.32 6.16 -37.61
N GLY A 995 51.63 5.10 -37.18
CA GLY A 995 50.18 4.96 -37.39
C GLY A 995 49.38 6.05 -36.64
N LYS A 996 49.78 6.38 -35.41
CA LYS A 996 49.19 7.48 -34.64
C LYS A 996 49.43 8.84 -35.29
N SER A 997 50.62 9.09 -35.87
CA SER A 997 50.92 10.37 -36.52
C SER A 997 50.12 10.59 -37.81
N ILE A 998 49.87 9.52 -38.58
CA ILE A 998 49.03 9.58 -39.79
C ILE A 998 47.56 9.83 -39.42
N ILE A 999 47.03 9.16 -38.39
CA ILE A 999 45.65 9.36 -37.92
C ILE A 999 45.44 10.76 -37.34
N ARG A 1000 46.44 11.31 -36.62
CA ARG A 1000 46.41 12.70 -36.13
C ARG A 1000 46.41 13.73 -37.26
N ALA A 1001 47.18 13.49 -38.32
CA ALA A 1001 47.21 14.35 -39.51
C ALA A 1001 45.88 14.33 -40.30
N ILE A 1002 45.19 13.18 -40.36
CA ILE A 1002 43.88 13.04 -41.01
C ILE A 1002 42.76 13.68 -40.20
N ARG A 1003 42.88 13.74 -38.86
CA ARG A 1003 41.86 14.33 -37.96
C ARG A 1003 42.04 15.83 -37.70
N GLY A 1004 43.02 16.50 -38.32
CA GLY A 1004 43.17 17.96 -38.26
C GLY A 1004 43.53 18.55 -36.90
N ILE A 1005 43.99 17.74 -35.95
CA ILE A 1005 44.40 18.19 -34.61
C ILE A 1005 45.91 18.41 -34.63
N ARG A 1006 46.36 19.68 -34.56
CA ARG A 1006 47.77 20.05 -34.32
C ARG A 1006 48.09 20.00 -32.84
#